data_AF-A0A953UJ62-F1
#
_entry.id   AF-A0A953UJ62-F1
#
_cell.length_a   1.000
_cell.length_b   1.000
_cell.length_c   1.000
_cell.angle_alpha   90.00
_cell.angle_beta   90.00
_cell.angle_gamma   90.00
#
_symmetry.space_group_name_H-M   'P 1'
#
loop_
_entity.id
_entity.type
_entity.pdbx_description
1 polymer ?
#
loop_
_entity_poly.entity_id
_entity_poly.type
_entity_poly.pdbx_seq_one_letter_code
_entity_poly.pdbx_strand_id
1 'polypeptide(L)'
;MLRITLLMALACGSAAAQTTDPAYQPLAQAYDALRQKNYDQAVAGFEQAIALAPDRASIRKDLAYTLLKIGENETARDQFAEAMRLDPSDQHVALEYAFLCYETRQQAVARRIFDRIRKTGDATAEQAFENIDRPLREGIQRWQKALEMSPDNFSAHQELATLAEQRDQFELAAEHYEKAWRLKPEERSLMLDLGRVWKALGRAEQANSMLLAASRGGQPRVAETARELLPSRYPYVYEFEKALEIDPKNFELRREYSYLLLEMGKKNEAEHQFQILNRMAPGDLLSAAQLGFLRLNRHDYAGAQPLLDSVLKGGDEEVADRVRVALKLPQTLRRHEPSPRRTSEEAKAIADKSMQAGYLKDALKYLTIAHENDPVDFGVMLKLGWVYNILKDDREAVKWFNLASKSPDPAIAKEAGQASRNLSSAFARFRTTVWANPFFSSRWHDAFGYGQVKTAVKLGKLPFQPYISMRFVGDVRGTTGATLSNPAPQYLSESSFIFGVGVASIPWHGVTGWFEAGEAVKYLTDRKDVGAMIPDYRGGIAYGKGFGHLMGGNKGPFFETNEDAVFVSRFQNDLLLYSQNRAGYSFPRSESGFQAQFFWNFNGTTDRLHQYWANFVESGPGVRFRAPGMPKSMLFSVSILRGVYTNNEDNPRRPNFFDLRAGFWYAFTR
;
A
#
# COMPACT_ATOMS: atom_id res chain seq x y z
N MET A 1 18.68 8.79 -64.85
CA MET A 1 18.46 7.34 -64.64
C MET A 1 18.63 7.02 -63.17
N LEU A 2 17.64 7.50 -62.42
CA LEU A 2 17.50 7.51 -60.97
C LEU A 2 16.00 7.26 -60.77
N ARG A 3 15.61 6.44 -59.79
CA ARG A 3 14.24 5.95 -59.50
C ARG A 3 13.87 4.68 -60.30
N ILE A 4 13.19 3.75 -59.62
CA ILE A 4 12.75 2.41 -60.07
C ILE A 4 13.78 1.28 -59.83
N THR A 5 14.19 1.06 -58.57
CA THR A 5 14.56 -0.30 -58.10
C THR A 5 14.55 -0.48 -56.59
N LEU A 6 14.29 0.56 -55.80
CA LEU A 6 14.15 0.47 -54.33
C LEU A 6 12.74 0.84 -53.85
N LEU A 7 11.71 0.46 -54.62
CA LEU A 7 10.29 0.67 -54.27
C LEU A 7 9.43 -0.61 -54.35
N MET A 8 10.06 -1.78 -54.55
CA MET A 8 9.39 -3.09 -54.52
C MET A 8 9.75 -3.97 -53.31
N ALA A 9 10.43 -3.43 -52.30
CA ALA A 9 10.71 -4.14 -51.04
C ALA A 9 10.00 -3.54 -49.81
N LEU A 10 9.12 -2.55 -50.00
CA LEU A 10 8.32 -1.91 -48.95
C LEU A 10 6.80 -2.01 -49.20
N ALA A 11 6.36 -2.85 -50.14
CA ALA A 11 4.95 -3.00 -50.52
C ALA A 11 4.37 -4.41 -50.27
N CYS A 12 4.97 -5.20 -49.38
CA CYS A 12 4.35 -6.41 -48.83
C CYS A 12 4.58 -6.42 -47.32
N GLY A 13 3.58 -5.94 -46.58
CA GLY A 13 3.65 -5.85 -45.12
C GLY A 13 2.65 -4.88 -44.48
N SER A 14 1.79 -4.21 -45.25
CA SER A 14 0.56 -3.59 -44.75
C SER A 14 -0.62 -4.54 -44.95
N ALA A 15 -0.50 -5.76 -44.43
CA ALA A 15 -1.70 -6.39 -43.90
C ALA A 15 -2.05 -5.56 -42.67
N ALA A 16 -3.22 -4.94 -42.67
CA ALA A 16 -3.76 -4.27 -41.50
C ALA A 16 -3.66 -5.25 -40.31
N ALA A 17 -2.69 -5.04 -39.44
CA ALA A 17 -2.76 -5.57 -38.09
C ALA A 17 -3.92 -4.82 -37.45
N GLN A 18 -5.14 -5.33 -37.67
CA GLN A 18 -6.20 -5.19 -36.68
C GLN A 18 -5.50 -5.41 -35.35
N THR A 19 -5.47 -4.39 -34.50
CA THR A 19 -5.12 -4.56 -33.10
C THR A 19 -6.09 -5.63 -32.60
N THR A 20 -5.64 -6.89 -32.58
CA THR A 20 -6.46 -7.99 -32.12
C THR A 20 -6.71 -7.67 -30.67
N ASP A 21 -7.95 -7.28 -30.39
CA ASP A 21 -8.41 -7.01 -29.04
C ASP A 21 -7.90 -8.14 -28.13
N PRO A 22 -7.07 -7.85 -27.11
CA PRO A 22 -6.46 -8.90 -26.29
C PRO A 22 -7.52 -9.76 -25.59
N ALA A 23 -8.72 -9.20 -25.35
CA ALA A 23 -9.86 -9.93 -24.81
C ALA A 23 -10.62 -10.74 -25.87
N TYR A 24 -10.34 -10.59 -27.17
CA TYR A 24 -11.08 -11.25 -28.26
C TYR A 24 -11.09 -12.77 -28.14
N GLN A 25 -9.93 -13.38 -27.91
CA GLN A 25 -9.82 -14.84 -27.82
C GLN A 25 -10.59 -15.39 -26.61
N PRO A 26 -10.40 -14.88 -25.37
CA PRO A 26 -11.22 -15.29 -24.23
C PRO A 26 -12.72 -14.99 -24.39
N LEU A 27 -13.10 -13.85 -25.00
CA LEU A 27 -14.50 -13.52 -25.26
C LEU A 27 -15.14 -14.48 -26.26
N ALA A 28 -14.46 -14.78 -27.36
CA ALA A 28 -14.95 -15.73 -28.36
C ALA A 28 -15.19 -17.11 -27.71
N GLN A 29 -14.24 -17.58 -26.91
CA GLN A 29 -14.38 -18.82 -26.14
C GLN A 29 -15.53 -18.75 -25.13
N ALA A 30 -15.70 -17.63 -24.44
CA ALA A 30 -16.78 -17.43 -23.48
C ALA A 30 -18.15 -17.48 -24.16
N TYR A 31 -18.32 -16.80 -25.29
CA TYR A 31 -19.58 -16.84 -26.06
C TYR A 31 -19.82 -18.21 -26.71
N ASP A 32 -18.78 -18.92 -27.16
CA ASP A 32 -18.88 -20.29 -27.65
C ASP A 32 -19.37 -21.24 -26.56
N ALA A 33 -18.78 -21.16 -25.36
CA ALA A 33 -19.20 -21.93 -24.20
C ALA A 33 -20.65 -21.57 -23.80
N LEU A 34 -21.01 -20.28 -23.83
CA LEU A 34 -22.36 -19.81 -23.54
C LEU A 34 -23.39 -20.36 -24.53
N ARG A 35 -23.07 -20.40 -25.83
CA ARG A 35 -23.91 -21.04 -26.87
C ARG A 35 -24.13 -22.53 -26.61
N GLN A 36 -23.10 -23.20 -26.08
CA GLN A 36 -23.16 -24.60 -25.69
C GLN A 36 -23.82 -24.83 -24.32
N LYS A 37 -24.28 -23.77 -23.64
CA LYS A 37 -24.80 -23.77 -22.25
C LYS A 37 -23.79 -24.31 -21.23
N ASN A 38 -22.50 -24.25 -21.55
CA ASN A 38 -21.43 -24.57 -20.63
C ASN A 38 -21.07 -23.32 -19.82
N TYR A 39 -21.83 -23.07 -18.76
CA TYR A 39 -21.75 -21.82 -18.01
C TYR A 39 -20.45 -21.66 -17.23
N ASP A 40 -19.86 -22.73 -16.69
CA ASP A 40 -18.59 -22.68 -15.96
C ASP A 40 -17.44 -22.19 -16.86
N GLN A 41 -17.36 -22.73 -18.08
CA GLN A 41 -16.37 -22.29 -19.06
C GLN A 41 -16.65 -20.88 -19.57
N ALA A 42 -17.93 -20.50 -19.71
CA ALA A 42 -18.30 -19.14 -20.10
C ALA A 42 -17.86 -18.12 -19.04
N VAL A 43 -18.13 -18.38 -17.76
CA VAL A 43 -17.70 -17.55 -16.63
C VAL A 43 -16.18 -17.40 -16.62
N ALA A 44 -15.43 -18.50 -16.68
CA ALA A 44 -13.97 -18.47 -16.69
C ALA A 44 -13.41 -17.67 -17.89
N GLY A 45 -14.01 -17.82 -19.08
CA GLY A 45 -13.63 -17.06 -20.27
C GLY A 45 -13.91 -15.55 -20.12
N PHE A 46 -15.05 -15.17 -19.54
CA PHE A 46 -15.37 -13.78 -19.25
C PHE A 46 -14.46 -13.19 -18.17
N GLU A 47 -14.10 -13.92 -17.11
CA GLU A 47 -13.15 -13.46 -16.09
C GLU A 47 -11.75 -13.22 -16.69
N GLN A 48 -11.29 -14.12 -17.57
CA GLN A 48 -10.05 -13.93 -18.31
C GLN A 48 -10.13 -12.71 -19.23
N ALA A 49 -11.25 -12.50 -19.92
CA ALA A 49 -11.48 -11.32 -20.74
C ALA A 49 -11.44 -10.02 -19.90
N ILE A 50 -12.04 -10.02 -18.71
CA ILE A 50 -11.99 -8.89 -17.76
C ILE A 50 -10.56 -8.63 -17.28
N ALA A 51 -9.76 -9.67 -17.03
CA ALA A 51 -8.36 -9.51 -16.63
C ALA A 51 -7.52 -8.81 -17.72
N LEU A 52 -7.86 -9.01 -19.00
CA LEU A 52 -7.20 -8.40 -20.14
C LEU A 52 -7.76 -7.02 -20.54
N ALA A 53 -9.04 -6.76 -20.25
CA ALA A 53 -9.72 -5.50 -20.54
C ALA A 53 -10.63 -5.07 -19.35
N PRO A 54 -10.04 -4.62 -18.23
CA PRO A 54 -10.77 -4.41 -16.97
C PRO A 54 -11.73 -3.21 -16.97
N ASP A 55 -11.60 -2.31 -17.95
CA ASP A 55 -12.34 -1.08 -18.13
C ASP A 55 -13.57 -1.23 -19.05
N ARG A 56 -13.79 -2.40 -19.65
CA ARG A 56 -14.97 -2.65 -20.50
C ARG A 56 -16.18 -3.09 -19.70
N ALA A 57 -17.11 -2.17 -19.50
CA ALA A 57 -18.39 -2.42 -18.83
C ALA A 57 -19.21 -3.54 -19.48
N SER A 58 -19.15 -3.68 -20.83
CA SER A 58 -19.92 -4.69 -21.57
C SER A 58 -19.57 -6.13 -21.17
N ILE A 59 -18.29 -6.43 -20.92
CA ILE A 59 -17.85 -7.78 -20.54
C ILE A 59 -18.40 -8.13 -19.15
N ARG A 60 -18.37 -7.16 -18.23
CA ARG A 60 -18.94 -7.34 -16.88
C ARG A 60 -20.45 -7.55 -16.93
N LYS A 61 -21.14 -6.83 -17.81
CA LYS A 61 -22.58 -7.02 -18.07
C LYS A 61 -22.87 -8.44 -18.55
N ASP A 62 -22.10 -8.94 -19.51
CA ASP A 62 -22.30 -10.27 -20.09
C ASP A 62 -21.97 -11.39 -19.09
N LEU A 63 -20.93 -11.19 -18.27
CA LEU A 63 -20.64 -12.06 -17.13
C LEU A 63 -21.80 -12.06 -16.13
N ALA A 64 -22.33 -10.88 -15.78
CA ALA A 64 -23.44 -10.77 -14.84
C ALA A 64 -24.68 -11.52 -15.34
N TYR A 65 -25.07 -11.38 -16.61
CA TYR A 65 -26.15 -12.16 -17.20
C TYR A 65 -25.87 -13.67 -17.21
N THR A 66 -24.62 -14.07 -17.42
CA THR A 66 -24.22 -15.49 -17.36
C THR A 66 -24.37 -16.03 -15.93
N LEU A 67 -23.96 -15.26 -14.93
CA LEU A 67 -24.11 -15.58 -13.51
C LEU A 67 -25.60 -15.68 -13.11
N LEU A 68 -26.47 -14.81 -13.63
CA LEU A 68 -27.92 -14.94 -13.41
C LEU A 68 -28.49 -16.25 -13.96
N LYS A 69 -27.99 -16.74 -15.11
CA LYS A 69 -28.46 -18.01 -15.69
C LYS A 69 -28.12 -19.23 -14.84
N ILE A 70 -27.10 -19.15 -14.00
CA ILE A 70 -26.70 -20.22 -13.07
C ILE A 70 -27.22 -19.99 -11.64
N GLY A 71 -27.96 -18.89 -11.39
CA GLY A 71 -28.55 -18.57 -10.09
C GLY A 71 -27.62 -17.86 -9.10
N GLU A 72 -26.45 -17.42 -9.56
CA GLU A 72 -25.44 -16.72 -8.75
C GLU A 72 -25.78 -15.22 -8.63
N ASN A 73 -26.92 -14.90 -8.02
CA ASN A 73 -27.51 -13.56 -8.03
C ASN A 73 -26.66 -12.51 -7.28
N GLU A 74 -25.98 -12.89 -6.19
CA GLU A 74 -25.10 -11.96 -5.44
C GLU A 74 -23.87 -11.58 -6.25
N THR A 75 -23.24 -12.58 -6.89
CA THR A 75 -22.06 -12.41 -7.73
C THR A 75 -22.41 -11.63 -9.00
N ALA A 76 -23.58 -11.89 -9.59
CA ALA A 76 -24.10 -11.12 -10.72
C ALA A 76 -24.33 -9.65 -10.35
N ARG A 77 -24.96 -9.38 -9.20
CA ARG A 77 -25.17 -8.03 -8.66
C ARG A 77 -23.84 -7.27 -8.58
N ASP A 78 -22.80 -7.90 -8.06
CA ASP A 78 -21.49 -7.26 -7.88
C ASP A 78 -20.83 -6.94 -9.24
N GLN A 79 -21.00 -7.78 -10.26
CA GLN A 79 -20.56 -7.46 -11.62
C GLN A 79 -21.35 -6.33 -12.28
N PHE A 80 -22.67 -6.28 -12.08
CA PHE A 80 -23.50 -5.14 -12.52
C PHE A 80 -23.11 -3.84 -11.79
N ALA A 81 -22.74 -3.91 -10.51
CA ALA A 81 -22.25 -2.75 -9.76
C ALA A 81 -20.98 -2.17 -10.40
N GLU A 82 -20.01 -3.04 -10.74
CA GLU A 82 -18.79 -2.61 -11.44
C GLU A 82 -19.06 -2.13 -12.87
N ALA A 83 -19.99 -2.76 -13.59
CA ALA A 83 -20.40 -2.31 -14.92
C ALA A 83 -21.00 -0.89 -14.86
N MET A 84 -21.91 -0.63 -13.91
CA MET A 84 -22.49 0.70 -13.67
C MET A 84 -21.43 1.73 -13.25
N ARG A 85 -20.39 1.31 -12.52
CA ARG A 85 -19.27 2.19 -12.13
C ARG A 85 -18.42 2.60 -13.33
N LEU A 86 -18.20 1.68 -14.28
CA LEU A 86 -17.41 1.92 -15.49
C LEU A 86 -18.17 2.75 -16.53
N ASP A 87 -19.47 2.52 -16.68
CA ASP A 87 -20.35 3.33 -17.51
C ASP A 87 -21.56 3.84 -16.71
N PRO A 88 -21.45 4.99 -16.03
CA PRO A 88 -22.54 5.58 -15.26
C PRO A 88 -23.73 6.07 -16.10
N SER A 89 -23.58 6.15 -17.43
CA SER A 89 -24.60 6.64 -18.34
C SER A 89 -25.58 5.55 -18.79
N ASP A 90 -25.18 4.28 -18.69
CA ASP A 90 -26.01 3.13 -19.03
C ASP A 90 -27.10 2.92 -17.96
N GLN A 91 -28.28 3.50 -18.22
CA GLN A 91 -29.45 3.37 -17.35
C GLN A 91 -29.98 1.94 -17.28
N HIS A 92 -29.78 1.14 -18.33
CA HIS A 92 -30.23 -0.26 -18.36
C HIS A 92 -29.43 -1.09 -17.37
N VAL A 93 -28.10 -0.97 -17.38
CA VAL A 93 -27.23 -1.63 -16.38
C VAL A 93 -27.56 -1.16 -14.96
N ALA A 94 -27.82 0.13 -14.77
CA ALA A 94 -28.24 0.64 -13.47
C ALA A 94 -29.58 0.06 -13.01
N LEU A 95 -30.52 -0.15 -13.92
CA LEU A 95 -31.83 -0.74 -13.62
C LEU A 95 -31.71 -2.21 -13.23
N GLU A 96 -30.92 -2.99 -13.98
CA GLU A 96 -30.62 -4.40 -13.68
C GLU A 96 -29.96 -4.54 -12.30
N TYR A 97 -28.98 -3.68 -12.02
CA TYR A 97 -28.34 -3.62 -10.71
C TYR A 97 -29.34 -3.31 -9.59
N ALA A 98 -30.28 -2.37 -9.80
CA ALA A 98 -31.29 -2.01 -8.81
C ALA A 98 -32.26 -3.17 -8.53
N PHE A 99 -32.70 -3.90 -9.56
CA PHE A 99 -33.54 -5.08 -9.39
C PHE A 99 -32.83 -6.19 -8.63
N LEU A 100 -31.55 -6.45 -8.93
CA LEU A 100 -30.78 -7.44 -8.17
C LEU A 100 -30.50 -6.99 -6.73
N CYS A 101 -30.32 -5.69 -6.49
CA CYS A 101 -30.26 -5.18 -5.12
C CYS A 101 -31.57 -5.45 -4.37
N TYR A 102 -32.72 -5.31 -5.02
CA TYR A 102 -34.02 -5.63 -4.43
C TYR A 102 -34.16 -7.12 -4.11
N GLU A 103 -33.80 -8.01 -5.04
CA GLU A 103 -33.85 -9.46 -4.85
C GLU A 103 -32.87 -9.96 -3.77
N THR A 104 -31.67 -9.36 -3.71
CA THR A 104 -30.64 -9.69 -2.71
C THR A 104 -30.80 -8.94 -1.39
N ARG A 105 -32.01 -8.40 -1.11
CA ARG A 105 -32.41 -7.73 0.15
C ARG A 105 -31.66 -6.43 0.48
N GLN A 106 -31.03 -5.79 -0.50
CA GLN A 106 -30.45 -4.45 -0.39
C GLN A 106 -31.46 -3.37 -0.83
N GLN A 107 -32.63 -3.37 -0.19
CA GLN A 107 -33.77 -2.54 -0.62
C GLN A 107 -33.48 -1.03 -0.58
N ALA A 108 -32.70 -0.54 0.39
CA ALA A 108 -32.34 0.88 0.46
C ALA A 108 -31.48 1.31 -0.75
N VAL A 109 -30.53 0.47 -1.17
CA VAL A 109 -29.70 0.71 -2.35
C VAL A 109 -30.57 0.69 -3.61
N ALA A 110 -31.42 -0.33 -3.75
CA ALA A 110 -32.37 -0.44 -4.87
C ALA A 110 -33.26 0.81 -4.98
N ARG A 111 -33.87 1.24 -3.86
CA ARG A 111 -34.74 2.42 -3.79
C ARG A 111 -34.05 3.69 -4.29
N ARG A 112 -32.79 3.95 -3.87
CA ARG A 112 -32.03 5.14 -4.32
C ARG A 112 -31.76 5.11 -5.82
N ILE A 113 -31.49 3.95 -6.38
CA ILE A 113 -31.20 3.81 -7.81
C ILE A 113 -32.48 3.94 -8.63
N PHE A 114 -33.58 3.31 -8.20
CA PHE A 114 -34.89 3.52 -8.81
C PHE A 114 -35.31 5.00 -8.74
N ASP A 115 -35.06 5.70 -7.62
CA ASP A 115 -35.33 7.13 -7.50
C ASP A 115 -34.53 7.99 -8.49
N ARG A 116 -33.28 7.61 -8.76
CA ARG A 116 -32.44 8.27 -9.76
C ARG A 116 -32.96 8.01 -11.18
N ILE A 117 -33.29 6.77 -11.51
CA ILE A 117 -33.70 6.37 -12.86
C ILE A 117 -35.10 6.89 -13.17
N ARG A 118 -36.07 6.78 -12.26
CA ARG A 118 -37.45 7.26 -12.52
C ARG A 118 -37.52 8.75 -12.86
N LYS A 119 -36.60 9.57 -12.35
CA LYS A 119 -36.48 11.01 -12.66
C LYS A 119 -36.11 11.29 -14.12
N THR A 120 -35.71 10.29 -14.89
CA THR A 120 -35.45 10.38 -16.33
C THR A 120 -36.70 10.08 -17.17
N GLY A 121 -37.81 9.69 -16.52
CA GLY A 121 -39.08 9.33 -17.16
C GLY A 121 -39.31 7.83 -17.34
N ASP A 122 -38.45 6.97 -16.78
CA ASP A 122 -38.60 5.51 -16.87
C ASP A 122 -39.76 5.01 -15.98
N ALA A 123 -40.79 4.46 -16.61
CA ALA A 123 -41.99 3.98 -15.93
C ALA A 123 -41.74 2.71 -15.09
N THR A 124 -40.79 1.86 -15.49
CA THR A 124 -40.45 0.63 -14.77
C THR A 124 -39.77 0.97 -13.44
N ALA A 125 -38.83 1.92 -13.47
CA ALA A 125 -38.17 2.45 -12.28
C ALA A 125 -39.14 3.20 -11.37
N GLU A 126 -40.11 3.96 -11.91
CA GLU A 126 -41.14 4.63 -11.11
C GLU A 126 -42.00 3.62 -10.33
N GLN A 127 -42.49 2.57 -11.01
CA GLN A 127 -43.27 1.51 -10.36
C GLN A 127 -42.45 0.75 -9.30
N ALA A 128 -41.19 0.41 -9.61
CA ALA A 128 -40.30 -0.28 -8.67
C ALA A 128 -39.96 0.60 -7.46
N PHE A 129 -39.76 1.91 -7.66
CA PHE A 129 -39.58 2.87 -6.58
C PHE A 129 -40.81 2.93 -5.68
N GLU A 130 -42.01 3.11 -6.22
CA GLU A 130 -43.23 3.21 -5.41
C GLU A 130 -43.54 1.91 -4.65
N ASN A 131 -43.24 0.73 -5.22
CA ASN A 131 -43.38 -0.55 -4.53
C ASN A 131 -42.52 -0.65 -3.25
N ILE A 132 -41.38 0.05 -3.21
CA ILE A 132 -40.48 0.08 -2.05
C ILE A 132 -40.78 1.28 -1.14
N ASP A 133 -40.95 2.47 -1.71
CA ASP A 133 -41.05 3.72 -0.96
C ASP A 133 -42.43 3.91 -0.28
N ARG A 134 -43.51 3.43 -0.91
CA ARG A 134 -44.87 3.60 -0.37
C ARG A 134 -45.06 2.87 0.97
N PRO A 135 -44.71 1.58 1.13
CA PRO A 135 -44.80 0.92 2.43
C PRO A 135 -43.97 1.59 3.52
N LEU A 136 -42.76 2.06 3.18
CA LEU A 136 -41.90 2.80 4.12
C LEU A 136 -42.56 4.11 4.56
N ARG A 137 -43.14 4.87 3.62
CA ARG A 137 -43.86 6.13 3.87
C ARG A 137 -45.07 5.94 4.79
N GLU A 138 -45.92 4.97 4.47
CA GLU A 138 -47.12 4.67 5.24
C GLU A 138 -46.76 4.12 6.63
N GLY A 139 -45.72 3.28 6.73
CA GLY A 139 -45.20 2.75 7.99
C GLY A 139 -44.67 3.85 8.92
N ILE A 140 -43.88 4.79 8.39
CA ILE A 140 -43.40 5.96 9.13
C ILE A 140 -44.57 6.77 9.69
N GLN A 141 -45.59 7.08 8.88
CA GLN A 141 -46.77 7.83 9.33
C GLN A 141 -47.56 7.07 10.41
N ARG A 142 -47.69 5.75 10.27
CA ARG A 142 -48.38 4.90 11.25
C ARG A 142 -47.68 4.93 12.61
N TRP A 143 -46.35 4.80 12.64
CA TRP A 143 -45.60 4.85 13.88
C TRP A 143 -45.54 6.26 14.49
N GLN A 144 -45.52 7.31 13.69
CA GLN A 144 -45.66 8.68 14.18
C GLN A 144 -47.00 8.86 14.94
N LYS A 145 -48.13 8.41 14.37
CA LYS A 145 -49.43 8.43 15.08
C LYS A 145 -49.44 7.55 16.33
N ALA A 146 -48.76 6.41 16.31
CA ALA A 146 -48.64 5.57 17.49
C ALA A 146 -47.90 6.29 18.64
N LEU A 147 -46.89 7.08 18.32
CA LEU A 147 -46.14 7.89 19.28
C LEU A 147 -46.91 9.12 19.77
N GLU A 148 -47.87 9.64 19.00
CA GLU A 148 -48.81 10.67 19.51
C GLU A 148 -49.67 10.14 20.66
N MET A 149 -50.04 8.85 20.62
CA MET A 149 -50.82 8.20 21.68
C MET A 149 -49.96 7.71 22.85
N SER A 150 -48.76 7.22 22.55
CA SER A 150 -47.82 6.69 23.54
C SER A 150 -46.39 7.20 23.28
N PRO A 151 -46.04 8.40 23.75
CA PRO A 151 -44.76 9.04 23.45
C PRO A 151 -43.53 8.25 23.90
N ASP A 152 -43.64 7.45 24.96
CA ASP A 152 -42.51 6.69 25.54
C ASP A 152 -42.49 5.21 25.10
N ASN A 153 -43.14 4.88 23.97
CA ASN A 153 -43.15 3.51 23.46
C ASN A 153 -41.83 3.17 22.76
N PHE A 154 -40.99 2.38 23.43
CA PHE A 154 -39.71 1.90 22.93
C PHE A 154 -39.79 1.25 21.54
N SER A 155 -40.69 0.27 21.37
CA SER A 155 -40.81 -0.47 20.11
C SER A 155 -41.26 0.44 18.97
N ALA A 156 -42.15 1.40 19.24
CA ALA A 156 -42.57 2.37 18.24
C ALA A 156 -41.43 3.29 17.79
N HIS A 157 -40.57 3.74 18.72
CA HIS A 157 -39.38 4.51 18.37
C HIS A 157 -38.37 3.70 17.54
N GLN A 158 -38.10 2.45 17.92
CA GLN A 158 -37.16 1.59 17.20
C GLN A 158 -37.65 1.27 15.77
N GLU A 159 -38.92 0.92 15.62
CA GLU A 159 -39.50 0.59 14.31
C GLU A 159 -39.57 1.83 13.40
N LEU A 160 -39.95 2.98 13.96
CA LEU A 160 -39.93 4.26 13.23
C LEU A 160 -38.52 4.60 12.76
N ALA A 161 -37.52 4.47 13.63
CA ALA A 161 -36.13 4.75 13.29
C ALA A 161 -35.62 3.82 12.17
N THR A 162 -35.94 2.53 12.25
CA THR A 162 -35.55 1.51 11.26
C THR A 162 -36.17 1.80 9.90
N LEU A 163 -37.47 2.10 9.84
CA LEU A 163 -38.13 2.46 8.58
C LEU A 163 -37.62 3.80 8.03
N ALA A 164 -37.36 4.77 8.90
CA ALA A 164 -36.77 6.05 8.51
C ALA A 164 -35.37 5.87 7.92
N GLU A 165 -34.52 5.02 8.51
CA GLU A 165 -33.18 4.68 8.01
C GLU A 165 -33.27 4.02 6.63
N GLN A 166 -34.14 3.02 6.46
CA GLN A 166 -34.35 2.34 5.16
C GLN A 166 -34.82 3.31 4.06
N ARG A 167 -35.49 4.40 4.46
CA ARG A 167 -35.96 5.46 3.56
C ARG A 167 -35.00 6.65 3.45
N ASP A 168 -33.79 6.54 3.97
CA ASP A 168 -32.75 7.57 3.99
C ASP A 168 -33.15 8.87 4.71
N GLN A 169 -34.13 8.81 5.60
CA GLN A 169 -34.51 9.90 6.49
C GLN A 169 -33.64 9.85 7.75
N PHE A 170 -32.33 10.01 7.56
CA PHE A 170 -31.34 9.74 8.61
C PHE A 170 -31.48 10.65 9.82
N GLU A 171 -31.91 11.89 9.67
CA GLU A 171 -32.18 12.81 10.78
C GLU A 171 -33.31 12.29 11.67
N LEU A 172 -34.41 11.85 11.05
CA LEU A 172 -35.55 11.27 11.76
C LEU A 172 -35.17 9.93 12.42
N ALA A 173 -34.39 9.11 11.71
CA ALA A 173 -33.85 7.86 12.24
C ALA A 173 -32.97 8.11 13.47
N ALA A 174 -32.05 9.08 13.39
CA ALA A 174 -31.17 9.42 14.51
C ALA A 174 -31.97 9.90 15.73
N GLU A 175 -32.97 10.76 15.54
CA GLU A 175 -33.83 11.25 16.62
C GLU A 175 -34.53 10.10 17.35
N HIS A 176 -35.12 9.17 16.61
CA HIS A 176 -35.90 8.09 17.20
C HIS A 176 -35.03 6.94 17.72
N TYR A 177 -33.87 6.65 17.10
CA TYR A 177 -32.88 5.75 17.70
C TYR A 177 -32.33 6.31 19.01
N GLU A 178 -32.09 7.63 19.10
CA GLU A 178 -31.66 8.26 20.35
C GLU A 178 -32.73 8.16 21.44
N LYS A 179 -34.01 8.40 21.10
CA LYS A 179 -35.13 8.20 22.05
C LYS A 179 -35.26 6.74 22.49
N ALA A 180 -35.18 5.78 21.55
CA ALA A 180 -35.20 4.36 21.86
C ALA A 180 -34.04 3.96 22.80
N TRP A 181 -32.83 4.43 22.50
CA TRP A 181 -31.65 4.21 23.33
C TRP A 181 -31.81 4.78 24.74
N ARG A 182 -32.37 5.99 24.88
CA ARG A 182 -32.64 6.58 26.21
C ARG A 182 -33.67 5.78 27.02
N LEU A 183 -34.63 5.14 26.36
CA LEU A 183 -35.63 4.28 27.02
C LEU A 183 -35.05 2.93 27.46
N LYS A 184 -34.11 2.36 26.68
CA LYS A 184 -33.40 1.12 27.02
C LYS A 184 -31.88 1.24 26.77
N PRO A 185 -31.13 1.88 27.68
CA PRO A 185 -29.69 2.10 27.50
C PRO A 185 -28.86 0.81 27.44
N GLU A 186 -29.39 -0.29 27.98
CA GLU A 186 -28.76 -1.61 27.97
C GLU A 186 -28.79 -2.32 26.61
N GLU A 187 -29.68 -1.90 25.70
CA GLU A 187 -29.81 -2.49 24.37
C GLU A 187 -28.71 -1.97 23.43
N ARG A 188 -27.56 -2.64 23.49
CA ARG A 188 -26.33 -2.28 22.76
C ARG A 188 -26.54 -2.18 21.24
N SER A 189 -27.49 -2.92 20.66
CA SER A 189 -27.79 -2.87 19.23
C SER A 189 -28.21 -1.47 18.77
N LEU A 190 -28.91 -0.70 19.62
CA LEU A 190 -29.31 0.68 19.31
C LEU A 190 -28.12 1.63 19.22
N MET A 191 -27.08 1.42 20.02
CA MET A 191 -25.85 2.21 19.93
C MET A 191 -25.14 1.96 18.58
N LEU A 192 -25.14 0.71 18.12
CA LEU A 192 -24.61 0.34 16.81
C LEU A 192 -25.42 0.98 15.67
N ASP A 193 -26.75 0.90 15.73
CA ASP A 193 -27.65 1.48 14.72
C ASP A 193 -27.54 3.01 14.68
N LEU A 194 -27.57 3.67 15.84
CA LEU A 194 -27.39 5.13 15.94
C LEU A 194 -26.00 5.57 15.47
N GLY A 195 -24.95 4.81 15.81
CA GLY A 195 -23.60 5.04 15.32
C GLY A 195 -23.49 4.94 13.79
N ARG A 196 -24.16 3.96 13.18
CA ARG A 196 -24.25 3.80 11.71
C ARG A 196 -24.98 4.99 11.07
N VAL A 197 -26.12 5.40 11.62
CA VAL A 197 -26.89 6.54 11.12
C VAL A 197 -26.13 7.86 11.26
N TRP A 198 -25.47 8.11 12.40
CA TRP A 198 -24.64 9.30 12.57
C TRP A 198 -23.45 9.34 11.62
N LYS A 199 -22.85 8.18 11.30
CA LYS A 199 -21.81 8.09 10.27
C LYS A 199 -22.35 8.45 8.89
N ALA A 200 -23.55 8.00 8.54
CA ALA A 200 -24.23 8.37 7.29
C ALA A 200 -24.53 9.88 7.21
N LEU A 201 -24.86 10.52 8.34
CA LEU A 201 -25.05 11.97 8.47
C LEU A 201 -23.75 12.78 8.48
N GLY A 202 -22.57 12.15 8.41
CA GLY A 202 -21.27 12.83 8.52
C GLY A 202 -20.93 13.32 9.94
N ARG A 203 -21.70 12.90 10.96
CA ARG A 203 -21.49 13.21 12.39
C ARG A 203 -20.46 12.27 12.99
N ALA A 204 -19.23 12.34 12.49
CA ALA A 204 -18.17 11.36 12.75
C ALA A 204 -17.78 11.26 14.24
N GLU A 205 -17.75 12.39 14.95
CA GLU A 205 -17.35 12.41 16.38
C GLU A 205 -18.39 11.70 17.26
N GLN A 206 -19.68 12.01 17.05
CA GLN A 206 -20.77 11.35 17.77
C GLN A 206 -20.82 9.86 17.42
N ALA A 207 -20.69 9.52 16.13
CA ALA A 207 -20.67 8.15 15.66
C ALA A 207 -19.54 7.34 16.31
N ASN A 208 -18.30 7.86 16.30
CA ASN A 208 -17.16 7.16 16.88
C ASN A 208 -17.33 6.95 18.39
N SER A 209 -17.81 7.95 19.12
CA SER A 209 -18.00 7.84 20.58
C SER A 209 -19.07 6.79 20.92
N MET A 210 -20.17 6.77 20.18
CA MET A 210 -21.24 5.78 20.35
C MET A 210 -20.78 4.37 19.98
N LEU A 211 -20.08 4.21 18.85
CA LEU A 211 -19.52 2.93 18.41
C LEU A 211 -18.43 2.44 19.37
N LEU A 212 -17.64 3.34 19.96
CA LEU A 212 -16.63 3.00 20.95
C LEU A 212 -17.29 2.43 22.22
N ALA A 213 -18.35 3.06 22.71
CA ALA A 213 -19.13 2.52 23.83
C ALA A 213 -19.76 1.16 23.50
N ALA A 214 -20.36 1.02 22.30
CA ALA A 214 -20.93 -0.24 21.84
C ALA A 214 -19.89 -1.37 21.74
N SER A 215 -18.70 -1.04 21.22
CA SER A 215 -17.61 -1.99 20.99
C SER A 215 -17.02 -2.60 22.25
N ARG A 216 -17.09 -1.91 23.39
CA ARG A 216 -16.58 -2.38 24.68
C ARG A 216 -17.75 -2.82 25.53
N GLY A 217 -18.27 -4.01 25.29
CA GLY A 217 -19.03 -4.66 26.36
C GLY A 217 -19.79 -5.89 25.92
N GLY A 218 -20.86 -6.21 26.66
CA GLY A 218 -21.21 -7.60 26.92
C GLY A 218 -21.79 -8.41 25.76
N GLN A 219 -22.13 -7.81 24.62
CA GLN A 219 -22.71 -8.51 23.47
C GLN A 219 -21.65 -8.72 22.36
N PRO A 220 -21.07 -9.93 22.18
CA PRO A 220 -19.89 -10.13 21.33
C PRO A 220 -20.09 -9.71 19.87
N ARG A 221 -21.23 -10.06 19.28
CA ARG A 221 -21.54 -9.75 17.87
C ARG A 221 -21.68 -8.25 17.62
N VAL A 222 -22.37 -7.54 18.53
CA VAL A 222 -22.50 -6.08 18.46
C VAL A 222 -21.14 -5.42 18.66
N ALA A 223 -20.36 -5.93 19.62
CA ALA A 223 -19.03 -5.43 19.91
C ALA A 223 -18.05 -5.59 18.72
N GLU A 224 -18.11 -6.72 18.01
CA GLU A 224 -17.35 -6.97 16.79
C GLU A 224 -17.76 -6.04 15.65
N THR A 225 -19.06 -5.95 15.36
CA THR A 225 -19.58 -5.09 14.28
C THR A 225 -19.24 -3.61 14.55
N ALA A 226 -19.34 -3.17 15.81
CA ALA A 226 -18.96 -1.80 16.18
C ALA A 226 -17.46 -1.54 15.97
N ARG A 227 -16.59 -2.54 16.23
CA ARG A 227 -15.13 -2.42 15.97
C ARG A 227 -14.82 -2.30 14.48
N GLU A 228 -15.54 -3.02 13.62
CA GLU A 228 -15.39 -2.91 12.17
C GLU A 228 -15.78 -1.54 11.62
N LEU A 229 -16.77 -0.89 12.26
CA LEU A 229 -17.25 0.44 11.86
C LEU A 229 -16.36 1.58 12.38
N LEU A 230 -15.54 1.34 13.40
CA LEU A 230 -14.59 2.33 13.92
C LEU A 230 -13.44 2.58 12.92
N PRO A 231 -12.80 3.75 12.96
CA PRO A 231 -11.59 4.00 12.18
C PRO A 231 -10.49 2.99 12.50
N SER A 232 -9.66 2.62 11.51
CA SER A 232 -8.52 1.70 11.71
C SER A 232 -7.39 2.26 12.60
N ARG A 233 -7.56 3.47 13.15
CA ARG A 233 -6.64 4.06 14.13
C ARG A 233 -7.13 3.77 15.53
N TYR A 234 -6.22 3.79 16.50
CA TYR A 234 -6.61 3.73 17.90
C TYR A 234 -7.43 4.99 18.29
N PRO A 235 -8.45 4.87 19.17
CA PRO A 235 -9.24 6.02 19.61
C PRO A 235 -8.40 7.03 20.41
N TYR A 236 -8.74 8.31 20.30
CA TYR A 236 -8.10 9.36 21.10
C TYR A 236 -8.75 9.46 22.49
N VAL A 237 -8.04 10.06 23.45
CA VAL A 237 -8.54 10.30 24.82
C VAL A 237 -9.92 10.94 24.85
N TYR A 238 -10.15 11.99 24.05
CA TYR A 238 -11.44 12.68 24.03
C TYR A 238 -12.59 11.76 23.54
N GLU A 239 -12.30 10.77 22.69
CA GLU A 239 -13.31 9.80 22.22
C GLU A 239 -13.68 8.82 23.34
N PHE A 240 -12.71 8.42 24.18
CA PHE A 240 -12.99 7.64 25.39
C PHE A 240 -13.83 8.43 26.40
N GLU A 241 -13.51 9.71 26.61
CA GLU A 241 -14.27 10.58 27.50
C GLU A 241 -15.72 10.72 27.02
N LYS A 242 -15.94 11.01 25.73
CA LYS A 242 -17.27 11.10 25.14
C LYS A 242 -18.02 9.76 25.16
N ALA A 243 -17.33 8.64 24.91
CA ALA A 243 -17.94 7.33 25.02
C ALA A 243 -18.35 6.99 26.47
N LEU A 244 -17.60 7.45 27.47
CA LEU A 244 -17.94 7.30 28.89
C LEU A 244 -19.02 8.29 29.37
N GLU A 245 -19.21 9.43 28.70
CA GLU A 245 -20.40 10.28 28.90
C GLU A 245 -21.67 9.55 28.44
N ILE A 246 -21.57 8.77 27.34
CA ILE A 246 -22.69 7.99 26.77
C ILE A 246 -23.00 6.76 27.62
N ASP A 247 -21.99 5.95 27.99
CA ASP A 247 -22.15 4.76 28.84
C ASP A 247 -21.22 4.83 30.07
N PRO A 248 -21.60 5.59 31.13
CA PRO A 248 -20.77 5.76 32.31
C PRO A 248 -20.53 4.47 33.10
N LYS A 249 -21.39 3.47 32.93
CA LYS A 249 -21.32 2.17 33.63
C LYS A 249 -20.45 1.16 32.88
N ASN A 250 -19.89 1.53 31.73
CA ASN A 250 -19.06 0.65 30.93
C ASN A 250 -17.71 0.37 31.60
N PHE A 251 -17.62 -0.76 32.28
CA PHE A 251 -16.42 -1.17 33.00
C PHE A 251 -15.22 -1.37 32.08
N GLU A 252 -15.41 -2.09 30.97
CA GLU A 252 -14.35 -2.41 30.01
C GLU A 252 -13.78 -1.17 29.33
N LEU A 253 -14.67 -0.27 28.86
CA LEU A 253 -14.27 1.00 28.28
C LEU A 253 -13.50 1.87 29.27
N ARG A 254 -13.97 1.95 30.52
CA ARG A 254 -13.30 2.73 31.57
C ARG A 254 -11.94 2.14 31.93
N ARG A 255 -11.79 0.82 31.93
CA ARG A 255 -10.51 0.14 32.15
C ARG A 255 -9.52 0.45 31.04
N GLU A 256 -9.90 0.28 29.78
CA GLU A 256 -9.06 0.67 28.63
C GLU A 256 -8.64 2.14 28.72
N TYR A 257 -9.59 3.03 29.02
CA TYR A 257 -9.31 4.46 29.21
C TYR A 257 -8.29 4.72 30.33
N SER A 258 -8.43 4.04 31.46
CA SER A 258 -7.55 4.19 32.62
C SER A 258 -6.11 3.79 32.31
N TYR A 259 -5.91 2.72 31.55
CA TYR A 259 -4.59 2.30 31.09
C TYR A 259 -4.00 3.25 30.05
N LEU A 260 -4.80 3.76 29.12
CA LEU A 260 -4.35 4.77 28.15
C LEU A 260 -3.82 6.02 28.87
N LEU A 261 -4.52 6.49 29.91
CA LEU A 261 -4.06 7.61 30.73
C LEU A 261 -2.71 7.33 31.41
N LEU A 262 -2.48 6.09 31.88
CA LEU A 262 -1.18 5.68 32.43
C LEU A 262 -0.07 5.72 31.39
N GLU A 263 -0.30 5.18 30.19
CA GLU A 263 0.67 5.20 29.10
C GLU A 263 1.04 6.63 28.69
N MET A 264 0.08 7.55 28.75
CA MET A 264 0.29 8.98 28.49
C MET A 264 0.95 9.72 29.67
N GLY A 265 1.27 9.03 30.77
CA GLY A 265 1.87 9.63 31.97
C GLY A 265 0.90 10.45 32.82
N LYS A 266 -0.40 10.46 32.51
CA LYS A 266 -1.45 11.20 33.23
C LYS A 266 -1.91 10.43 34.49
N LYS A 267 -0.97 10.20 35.41
CA LYS A 267 -1.15 9.33 36.59
C LYS A 267 -2.30 9.77 37.51
N ASN A 268 -2.50 11.08 37.72
CA ASN A 268 -3.56 11.58 38.59
C ASN A 268 -4.97 11.32 38.01
N GLU A 269 -5.12 11.53 36.70
CA GLU A 269 -6.38 11.24 35.99
C GLU A 269 -6.64 9.73 36.00
N ALA A 270 -5.62 8.92 35.73
CA ALA A 270 -5.71 7.47 35.80
C ALA A 270 -6.10 6.98 37.20
N GLU A 271 -5.48 7.51 38.25
CA GLU A 271 -5.81 7.16 39.64
C GLU A 271 -7.30 7.42 39.92
N HIS A 272 -7.83 8.56 39.50
CA HIS A 272 -9.25 8.87 39.64
C HIS A 272 -10.14 7.84 38.91
N GLN A 273 -9.78 7.44 37.70
CA GLN A 273 -10.54 6.43 36.96
C GLN A 273 -10.46 5.03 37.62
N PHE A 274 -9.30 4.61 38.10
CA PHE A 274 -9.14 3.35 38.85
C PHE A 274 -9.89 3.37 40.19
N GLN A 275 -10.00 4.53 40.86
CA GLN A 275 -10.88 4.67 42.03
C GLN A 275 -12.34 4.42 41.68
N ILE A 276 -12.81 4.91 40.52
CA ILE A 276 -14.16 4.63 40.03
C ILE A 276 -14.31 3.13 39.73
N LEU A 277 -13.37 2.53 39.00
CA LEU A 277 -13.39 1.09 38.68
C LEU A 277 -13.44 0.22 39.94
N ASN A 278 -12.63 0.52 40.95
CA ASN A 278 -12.61 -0.20 42.22
C ASN A 278 -13.91 -0.03 43.01
N ARG A 279 -14.63 1.09 42.88
CA ARG A 279 -15.97 1.26 43.47
C ARG A 279 -17.03 0.49 42.68
N MET A 280 -16.92 0.45 41.35
CA MET A 280 -17.86 -0.27 40.48
C MET A 280 -17.75 -1.79 40.64
N ALA A 281 -16.52 -2.30 40.71
CA ALA A 281 -16.23 -3.73 40.89
C ALA A 281 -15.10 -3.90 41.91
N PRO A 282 -15.41 -3.92 43.22
CA PRO A 282 -14.40 -4.10 44.28
C PRO A 282 -13.66 -5.46 44.21
N GLY A 283 -14.22 -6.44 43.49
CA GLY A 283 -13.60 -7.74 43.24
C GLY A 283 -12.67 -7.77 42.03
N ASP A 284 -12.56 -6.69 41.24
CA ASP A 284 -11.58 -6.64 40.15
C ASP A 284 -10.18 -6.38 40.70
N LEU A 285 -9.47 -7.47 40.95
CA LEU A 285 -8.13 -7.45 41.55
C LEU A 285 -7.13 -6.68 40.69
N LEU A 286 -7.33 -6.65 39.36
CA LEU A 286 -6.46 -5.91 38.44
C LEU A 286 -6.55 -4.40 38.66
N SER A 287 -7.75 -3.81 38.68
CA SER A 287 -7.93 -2.37 38.97
C SER A 287 -7.50 -2.03 40.40
N ALA A 288 -7.79 -2.90 41.38
CA ALA A 288 -7.36 -2.71 42.76
C ALA A 288 -5.83 -2.66 42.89
N ALA A 289 -5.12 -3.57 42.20
CA ALA A 289 -3.66 -3.59 42.17
C ALA A 289 -3.09 -2.31 41.53
N GLN A 290 -3.62 -1.90 40.37
CA GLN A 290 -3.15 -0.66 39.71
C GLN A 290 -3.38 0.58 40.58
N LEU A 291 -4.54 0.70 41.22
CA LEU A 291 -4.83 1.79 42.14
C LEU A 291 -3.86 1.77 43.34
N GLY A 292 -3.62 0.59 43.91
CA GLY A 292 -2.65 0.40 44.99
C GLY A 292 -1.24 0.83 44.59
N PHE A 293 -0.78 0.45 43.40
CA PHE A 293 0.54 0.87 42.89
C PHE A 293 0.64 2.37 42.62
N LEU A 294 -0.42 3.00 42.11
CA LEU A 294 -0.45 4.45 41.91
C LEU A 294 -0.32 5.19 43.24
N ARG A 295 -1.05 4.76 44.27
CA ARG A 295 -0.97 5.31 45.63
C ARG A 295 0.39 5.08 46.28
N LEU A 296 0.97 3.90 46.08
CA LEU A 296 2.31 3.58 46.58
C LEU A 296 3.37 4.50 45.95
N ASN A 297 3.26 4.80 44.66
CA ASN A 297 4.18 5.69 43.93
C ASN A 297 4.16 7.13 44.47
N ARG A 298 3.00 7.62 44.92
CA ARG A 298 2.85 8.94 45.56
C ARG A 298 3.02 8.92 47.09
N HIS A 299 3.60 7.84 47.64
CA HIS A 299 3.84 7.67 49.08
C HIS A 299 2.56 7.67 49.96
N ASP A 300 1.38 7.40 49.38
CA ASP A 300 0.14 7.17 50.14
C ASP A 300 0.06 5.70 50.56
N TYR A 301 0.90 5.32 51.51
CA TYR A 301 0.98 3.95 52.02
C TYR A 301 -0.33 3.52 52.70
N ALA A 302 -0.95 4.43 53.46
CA ALA A 302 -2.20 4.19 54.17
C ALA A 302 -3.35 3.87 53.22
N GLY A 303 -3.44 4.57 52.08
CA GLY A 303 -4.44 4.32 51.05
C GLY A 303 -4.12 3.14 50.13
N ALA A 304 -2.84 2.77 49.96
CA ALA A 304 -2.41 1.67 49.09
C ALA A 304 -2.58 0.29 49.75
N GLN A 305 -2.19 0.17 51.03
CA GLN A 305 -2.12 -1.10 51.74
C GLN A 305 -3.42 -1.92 51.76
N PRO A 306 -4.61 -1.37 52.04
CA PRO A 306 -5.84 -2.16 52.04
C PRO A 306 -6.20 -2.73 50.65
N LEU A 307 -5.85 -2.02 49.57
CA LEU A 307 -6.08 -2.46 48.19
C LEU A 307 -5.12 -3.60 47.81
N LEU A 308 -3.84 -3.44 48.16
CA LEU A 308 -2.84 -4.47 47.90
C LEU A 308 -3.09 -5.73 48.74
N ASP A 309 -3.52 -5.57 49.99
CA ASP A 309 -3.92 -6.68 50.86
C ASP A 309 -5.15 -7.43 50.32
N SER A 310 -6.14 -6.72 49.76
CA SER A 310 -7.29 -7.37 49.12
C SER A 310 -6.88 -8.17 47.88
N VAL A 311 -5.88 -7.70 47.13
CA VAL A 311 -5.32 -8.43 45.99
C VAL A 311 -4.56 -9.67 46.45
N LEU A 312 -3.73 -9.56 47.49
CA LEU A 312 -2.96 -10.69 48.06
C LEU A 312 -3.84 -11.78 48.68
N LYS A 313 -5.01 -11.40 49.22
CA LYS A 313 -6.03 -12.32 49.73
C LYS A 313 -7.00 -12.80 48.63
N GLY A 314 -6.92 -12.19 47.45
CA GLY A 314 -7.74 -12.53 46.29
C GLY A 314 -7.37 -13.88 45.70
N GLY A 315 -8.24 -14.41 44.83
CA GLY A 315 -8.03 -15.70 44.18
C GLY A 315 -7.16 -15.66 42.91
N ASP A 316 -6.68 -14.49 42.49
CA ASP A 316 -5.81 -14.33 41.31
C ASP A 316 -4.34 -14.26 41.74
N GLU A 317 -3.69 -15.43 41.76
CA GLU A 317 -2.30 -15.55 42.18
C GLU A 317 -1.31 -14.81 41.28
N GLU A 318 -1.64 -14.60 40.00
CA GLU A 318 -0.74 -13.87 39.09
C GLU A 318 -0.72 -12.37 39.45
N VAL A 319 -1.89 -11.78 39.68
CA VAL A 319 -1.99 -10.39 40.12
C VAL A 319 -1.45 -10.24 41.54
N ALA A 320 -1.68 -11.22 42.43
CA ALA A 320 -1.10 -11.25 43.77
C ALA A 320 0.43 -11.29 43.74
N ASP A 321 1.05 -12.08 42.86
CA ASP A 321 2.51 -12.13 42.74
C ASP A 321 3.11 -10.81 42.27
N ARG A 322 2.44 -10.08 41.36
CA ARG A 322 2.86 -8.71 40.98
C ARG A 322 2.88 -7.77 42.20
N VAL A 323 1.90 -7.91 43.09
CA VAL A 323 1.85 -7.16 44.36
C VAL A 323 2.96 -7.61 45.31
N ARG A 324 3.23 -8.92 45.45
CA ARG A 324 4.32 -9.44 46.29
C ARG A 324 5.67 -8.89 45.84
N VAL A 325 5.93 -8.80 44.53
CA VAL A 325 7.15 -8.17 43.99
C VAL A 325 7.25 -6.70 44.41
N ALA A 326 6.19 -5.92 44.21
CA ALA A 326 6.18 -4.50 44.55
C ALA A 326 6.41 -4.25 46.06
N LEU A 327 5.91 -5.15 46.91
CA LEU A 327 6.05 -5.09 48.38
C LEU A 327 7.28 -5.85 48.92
N LYS A 328 8.11 -6.44 48.05
CA LYS A 328 9.28 -7.27 48.42
C LYS A 328 8.93 -8.45 49.36
N LEU A 329 7.78 -9.07 49.14
CA LEU A 329 7.32 -10.26 49.86
C LEU A 329 7.73 -11.56 49.14
N PRO A 330 7.86 -12.69 49.86
CA PRO A 330 8.08 -14.01 49.25
C PRO A 330 6.89 -14.41 48.37
N GLN A 331 7.14 -14.85 47.14
CA GLN A 331 6.12 -15.37 46.22
C GLN A 331 5.68 -16.79 46.62
N THR A 332 4.41 -17.15 46.42
CA THR A 332 3.79 -18.38 46.95
C THR A 332 3.65 -19.53 45.95
N LEU A 333 3.74 -19.32 44.65
CA LEU A 333 3.46 -20.40 43.69
C LEU A 333 4.63 -21.38 43.49
N ARG A 334 4.45 -22.60 44.04
CA ARG A 334 4.80 -23.85 43.33
C ARG A 334 3.92 -23.91 42.08
N ARG A 335 4.55 -23.98 40.89
CA ARG A 335 3.84 -24.19 39.61
C ARG A 335 2.96 -25.45 39.66
N HIS A 336 1.64 -25.29 39.55
CA HIS A 336 0.74 -26.34 39.05
C HIS A 336 0.28 -25.90 37.66
N GLU A 337 0.56 -26.72 36.64
CA GLU A 337 0.18 -26.51 35.25
C GLU A 337 -1.35 -26.66 35.06
N PRO A 338 -1.98 -25.96 34.10
CA PRO A 338 -1.58 -25.86 32.70
C PRO A 338 -0.67 -24.66 32.48
N SER A 339 0.58 -24.89 32.09
CA SER A 339 1.51 -23.80 31.85
C SER A 339 1.06 -22.97 30.64
N PRO A 340 1.13 -21.62 30.67
CA PRO A 340 0.99 -20.76 29.49
C PRO A 340 1.94 -21.16 28.36
N ARG A 341 3.09 -21.78 28.68
CA ARG A 341 3.98 -22.36 27.67
C ARG A 341 3.38 -23.58 26.98
N ARG A 342 2.60 -24.39 27.68
CA ARG A 342 1.97 -25.59 27.11
C ARG A 342 0.79 -25.23 26.22
N THR A 343 -0.03 -24.25 26.61
CA THR A 343 -1.09 -23.70 25.76
C THR A 343 -0.52 -22.89 24.59
N SER A 344 0.58 -22.16 24.79
CA SER A 344 1.32 -21.51 23.70
C SER A 344 1.97 -22.53 22.75
N GLU A 345 2.59 -23.60 23.26
CA GLU A 345 3.18 -24.68 22.44
C GLU A 345 2.11 -25.43 21.63
N GLU A 346 0.96 -25.73 22.22
CA GLU A 346 -0.19 -26.31 21.50
C GLU A 346 -0.74 -25.36 20.43
N ALA A 347 -0.93 -24.08 20.77
CA ALA A 347 -1.38 -23.07 19.80
C ALA A 347 -0.36 -22.86 18.66
N LYS A 348 0.94 -22.90 18.96
CA LYS A 348 2.02 -22.84 17.95
C LYS A 348 2.00 -24.06 17.04
N ALA A 349 1.79 -25.26 17.59
CA ALA A 349 1.72 -26.48 16.81
C ALA A 349 0.50 -26.49 15.86
N ILE A 350 -0.65 -25.97 16.32
CA ILE A 350 -1.85 -25.83 15.48
C ILE A 350 -1.61 -24.77 14.40
N ALA A 351 -1.05 -23.61 14.77
CA ALA A 351 -0.70 -22.55 13.82
C ALA A 351 0.23 -23.05 12.70
N ASP A 352 1.27 -23.82 13.04
CA ASP A 352 2.22 -24.36 12.05
C ASP A 352 1.53 -25.31 11.07
N LYS A 353 0.63 -26.16 11.56
CA LYS A 353 -0.20 -27.03 10.71
C LYS A 353 -1.11 -26.22 9.80
N SER A 354 -1.76 -25.17 10.32
CA SER A 354 -2.62 -24.28 9.54
C SER A 354 -1.83 -23.52 8.46
N MET A 355 -0.61 -23.07 8.76
CA MET A 355 0.26 -22.42 7.77
C MET A 355 0.65 -23.38 6.63
N GLN A 356 1.04 -24.62 6.97
CA GLN A 356 1.39 -25.64 5.98
C GLN A 356 0.21 -26.03 5.09
N ALA A 357 -1.00 -26.03 5.66
CA ALA A 357 -2.24 -26.31 4.94
C ALA A 357 -2.81 -25.10 4.17
N GLY A 358 -2.21 -23.91 4.29
CA GLY A 358 -2.67 -22.69 3.62
C GLY A 358 -3.83 -21.94 4.31
N TYR A 359 -4.27 -22.38 5.50
CA TYR A 359 -5.33 -21.74 6.28
C TYR A 359 -4.78 -20.55 7.08
N LEU A 360 -4.42 -19.47 6.39
CA LEU A 360 -3.69 -18.33 6.97
C LEU A 360 -4.47 -17.55 8.04
N LYS A 361 -5.80 -17.48 7.94
CA LYS A 361 -6.63 -16.83 8.97
C LYS A 361 -6.67 -17.62 10.29
N ASP A 362 -6.71 -18.95 10.19
CA ASP A 362 -6.63 -19.82 11.36
C ASP A 362 -5.23 -19.78 11.97
N ALA A 363 -4.19 -19.84 11.13
CA ALA A 363 -2.81 -19.65 11.57
C ALA A 363 -2.65 -18.32 12.32
N LEU A 364 -3.22 -17.23 11.80
CA LEU A 364 -3.18 -15.94 12.46
C LEU A 364 -3.86 -15.97 13.83
N LYS A 365 -5.06 -16.55 13.92
CA LYS A 365 -5.79 -16.71 15.19
C LYS A 365 -4.96 -17.46 16.23
N TYR A 366 -4.40 -18.62 15.88
CA TYR A 366 -3.64 -19.44 16.82
C TYR A 366 -2.28 -18.83 17.19
N LEU A 367 -1.61 -18.12 16.26
CA LEU A 367 -0.40 -17.37 16.59
C LEU A 367 -0.67 -16.19 17.52
N THR A 368 -1.81 -15.49 17.36
CA THR A 368 -2.22 -14.44 18.29
C THR A 368 -2.46 -15.01 19.68
N ILE A 369 -3.18 -16.13 19.79
CA ILE A 369 -3.36 -16.85 21.07
C ILE A 369 -2.00 -17.26 21.66
N ALA A 370 -1.09 -17.80 20.84
CA ALA A 370 0.24 -18.17 21.31
C ALA A 370 1.06 -16.97 21.82
N HIS A 371 0.93 -15.81 21.17
CA HIS A 371 1.58 -14.57 21.58
C HIS A 371 0.96 -13.97 22.85
N GLU A 372 -0.37 -13.99 22.98
CA GLU A 372 -1.06 -13.56 24.20
C GLU A 372 -0.64 -14.38 25.42
N ASN A 373 -0.42 -15.69 25.23
CA ASN A 373 0.03 -16.60 26.29
C ASN A 373 1.56 -16.55 26.55
N ASP A 374 2.37 -16.22 25.55
CA ASP A 374 3.81 -15.96 25.71
C ASP A 374 4.25 -14.71 24.92
N PRO A 375 4.09 -13.50 25.51
CA PRO A 375 4.37 -12.25 24.83
C PRO A 375 5.84 -12.00 24.52
N VAL A 376 6.76 -12.80 25.06
CA VAL A 376 8.21 -12.67 24.82
C VAL A 376 8.74 -13.70 23.81
N ASP A 377 7.85 -14.48 23.20
CA ASP A 377 8.22 -15.43 22.16
C ASP A 377 8.45 -14.74 20.81
N PHE A 378 9.70 -14.36 20.57
CA PHE A 378 10.11 -13.72 19.32
C PHE A 378 9.93 -14.63 18.09
N GLY A 379 9.86 -15.95 18.27
CA GLY A 379 9.57 -16.89 17.17
C GLY A 379 8.11 -16.81 16.73
N VAL A 380 7.18 -16.66 17.67
CA VAL A 380 5.76 -16.38 17.36
C VAL A 380 5.61 -15.02 16.67
N MET A 381 6.28 -13.99 17.18
CA MET A 381 6.28 -12.66 16.54
C MET A 381 6.80 -12.71 15.10
N LEU A 382 7.86 -13.48 14.84
CA LEU A 382 8.40 -13.67 13.49
C LEU A 382 7.35 -14.33 12.57
N LYS A 383 6.68 -15.39 13.05
CA LYS A 383 5.61 -16.08 12.29
C LYS A 383 4.40 -15.19 12.05
N LEU A 384 3.97 -14.39 13.03
CA LEU A 384 2.92 -13.38 12.86
C LEU A 384 3.29 -12.40 11.75
N GLY A 385 4.53 -11.90 11.75
CA GLY A 385 5.04 -11.03 10.68
C GLY A 385 4.91 -11.66 9.29
N TRP A 386 5.26 -12.94 9.16
CA TRP A 386 5.15 -13.67 7.89
C TRP A 386 3.69 -13.91 7.47
N VAL A 387 2.81 -14.31 8.40
CA VAL A 387 1.39 -14.53 8.10
C VAL A 387 0.71 -13.24 7.63
N TYR A 388 0.94 -12.11 8.31
CA TYR A 388 0.42 -10.81 7.88
C TYR A 388 0.96 -10.38 6.51
N ASN A 389 2.25 -10.62 6.23
CA ASN A 389 2.85 -10.34 4.92
C ASN A 389 2.18 -11.16 3.80
N ILE A 390 1.97 -12.46 4.01
CA ILE A 390 1.29 -13.33 3.02
C ILE A 390 -0.16 -12.88 2.81
N LEU A 391 -0.85 -12.46 3.88
CA LEU A 391 -2.19 -11.88 3.83
C LEU A 391 -2.25 -10.46 3.22
N LYS A 392 -1.12 -9.90 2.77
CA LYS A 392 -0.98 -8.56 2.18
C LYS A 392 -1.26 -7.40 3.15
N ASP A 393 -1.17 -7.65 4.46
CA ASP A 393 -1.15 -6.61 5.47
C ASP A 393 0.29 -6.29 5.89
N ASP A 394 1.00 -5.64 4.97
CA ASP A 394 2.41 -5.29 5.14
C ASP A 394 2.65 -4.34 6.34
N ARG A 395 1.61 -3.60 6.80
CA ARG A 395 1.73 -2.69 7.95
C ARG A 395 1.84 -3.46 9.25
N GLU A 396 0.93 -4.41 9.47
CA GLU A 396 1.00 -5.28 10.65
C GLU A 396 2.23 -6.17 10.59
N ALA A 397 2.58 -6.68 9.40
CA ALA A 397 3.79 -7.46 9.21
C ALA A 397 5.05 -6.73 9.69
N VAL A 398 5.24 -5.46 9.32
CA VAL A 398 6.39 -4.65 9.75
C VAL A 398 6.43 -4.47 11.27
N LYS A 399 5.29 -4.28 11.94
CA LYS A 399 5.24 -4.17 13.40
C LYS A 399 5.79 -5.44 14.06
N TRP A 400 5.29 -6.60 13.63
CA TRP A 400 5.71 -7.89 14.16
C TRP A 400 7.18 -8.21 13.85
N PHE A 401 7.66 -7.91 12.64
CA PHE A 401 9.07 -8.05 12.30
C PHE A 401 9.96 -7.11 13.11
N ASN A 402 9.53 -5.88 13.41
CA ASN A 402 10.27 -4.97 14.27
C ASN A 402 10.39 -5.49 15.71
N LEU A 403 9.33 -6.09 16.25
CA LEU A 403 9.35 -6.72 17.56
C LEU A 403 10.27 -7.96 17.57
N ALA A 404 10.11 -8.85 16.59
CA ALA A 404 10.95 -10.04 16.42
C ALA A 404 12.43 -9.69 16.20
N SER A 405 12.75 -8.55 15.58
CA SER A 405 14.13 -8.10 15.35
C SER A 405 14.92 -7.79 16.62
N LYS A 406 14.22 -7.62 17.76
CA LYS A 406 14.83 -7.41 19.08
C LYS A 406 15.13 -8.72 19.82
N SER A 407 14.93 -9.87 19.16
CA SER A 407 15.17 -11.18 19.74
C SER A 407 16.62 -11.32 20.25
N PRO A 408 16.84 -11.95 21.41
CA PRO A 408 18.18 -12.36 21.84
C PRO A 408 18.74 -13.49 20.96
N ASP A 409 17.90 -14.18 20.19
CA ASP A 409 18.34 -15.15 19.16
C ASP A 409 18.83 -14.41 17.90
N PRO A 410 20.12 -14.50 17.54
CA PRO A 410 20.68 -13.81 16.38
C PRO A 410 20.06 -14.22 15.04
N ALA A 411 19.55 -15.45 14.91
CA ALA A 411 18.93 -15.92 13.68
C ALA A 411 17.59 -15.23 13.45
N ILE A 412 16.71 -15.25 14.46
CA ILE A 412 15.40 -14.57 14.45
C ILE A 412 15.60 -13.06 14.27
N ALA A 413 16.52 -12.46 15.02
CA ALA A 413 16.79 -11.02 14.96
C ALA A 413 17.24 -10.59 13.54
N LYS A 414 18.13 -11.37 12.92
CA LYS A 414 18.64 -11.10 11.58
C LYS A 414 17.56 -11.25 10.51
N GLU A 415 16.78 -12.33 10.57
CA GLU A 415 15.70 -12.61 9.63
C GLU A 415 14.61 -11.54 9.72
N ALA A 416 14.08 -11.29 10.93
CA ALA A 416 13.07 -10.30 11.19
C ALA A 416 13.53 -8.88 10.81
N GLY A 417 14.78 -8.53 11.15
CA GLY A 417 15.36 -7.24 10.77
C GLY A 417 15.50 -7.09 9.25
N GLN A 418 15.79 -8.17 8.52
CA GLN A 418 15.84 -8.14 7.05
C GLN A 418 14.43 -8.02 6.45
N ALA A 419 13.46 -8.80 6.95
CA ALA A 419 12.06 -8.74 6.51
C ALA A 419 11.43 -7.36 6.78
N SER A 420 11.64 -6.80 7.98
CA SER A 420 11.20 -5.45 8.33
C SER A 420 11.82 -4.41 7.40
N ARG A 421 13.15 -4.41 7.17
CA ARG A 421 13.78 -3.42 6.26
C ARG A 421 13.25 -3.51 4.84
N ASN A 422 12.99 -4.72 4.35
CA ASN A 422 12.44 -4.92 3.00
C ASN A 422 11.05 -4.28 2.88
N LEU A 423 10.18 -4.48 3.87
CA LEU A 423 8.80 -3.97 3.87
C LEU A 423 8.70 -2.50 4.27
N SER A 424 9.53 -2.03 5.21
CA SER A 424 9.54 -0.65 5.70
C SER A 424 9.84 0.37 4.59
N SER A 425 10.64 -0.03 3.61
CA SER A 425 10.97 0.81 2.44
C SER A 425 9.73 1.17 1.59
N ALA A 426 8.67 0.35 1.61
CA ALA A 426 7.42 0.62 0.90
C ALA A 426 6.57 1.70 1.58
N PHE A 427 6.80 1.95 2.87
CA PHE A 427 6.05 2.92 3.69
C PHE A 427 6.79 4.23 3.95
N ALA A 428 8.06 4.30 3.57
CA ALA A 428 8.85 5.50 3.74
C ALA A 428 8.20 6.69 3.00
N ARG A 429 7.87 7.74 3.75
CA ARG A 429 7.33 8.99 3.19
C ARG A 429 8.36 9.68 2.29
N PHE A 430 9.64 9.50 2.60
CA PHE A 430 10.76 9.99 1.82
C PHE A 430 11.55 8.81 1.30
N ARG A 431 11.90 8.84 0.02
CA ARG A 431 12.72 7.83 -0.63
C ARG A 431 13.95 8.51 -1.22
N THR A 432 15.11 8.25 -0.64
CA THR A 432 16.37 8.83 -1.10
C THR A 432 17.15 7.80 -1.90
N THR A 433 17.27 8.04 -3.20
CA THR A 433 18.10 7.25 -4.11
C THR A 433 19.40 7.99 -4.37
N VAL A 434 20.51 7.30 -4.17
CA VAL A 434 21.84 7.77 -4.53
C VAL A 434 22.41 6.81 -5.55
N TRP A 435 22.90 7.35 -6.68
CA TRP A 435 23.63 6.55 -7.64
C TRP A 435 24.79 7.33 -8.26
N ALA A 436 25.84 6.62 -8.63
CA ALA A 436 27.03 7.14 -9.28
C ALA A 436 27.61 6.12 -10.27
N ASN A 437 28.13 6.61 -11.37
CA ASN A 437 28.72 5.83 -12.45
C ASN A 437 30.02 6.49 -12.97
N PRO A 438 31.10 6.52 -12.18
CA PRO A 438 32.38 6.95 -12.69
C PRO A 438 32.99 5.90 -13.63
N PHE A 439 33.51 6.36 -14.78
CA PHE A 439 34.17 5.50 -15.75
C PHE A 439 35.27 6.23 -16.53
N PHE A 440 36.31 5.48 -16.89
CA PHE A 440 37.29 5.86 -17.88
C PHE A 440 36.85 5.43 -19.29
N SER A 441 37.12 6.26 -20.29
CA SER A 441 36.91 5.95 -21.70
C SER A 441 38.16 6.29 -22.51
N SER A 442 38.75 5.28 -23.15
CA SER A 442 39.88 5.48 -24.06
C SER A 442 39.51 6.27 -25.32
N ARG A 443 38.24 6.25 -25.76
CA ARG A 443 37.75 7.08 -26.89
C ARG A 443 37.98 8.56 -26.63
N TRP A 444 37.83 8.99 -25.38
CA TRP A 444 38.03 10.37 -24.96
C TRP A 444 39.39 10.59 -24.28
N HIS A 445 40.10 9.51 -23.96
CA HIS A 445 41.30 9.53 -23.13
C HIS A 445 41.04 10.22 -21.79
N ASP A 446 39.86 10.04 -21.20
CA ASP A 446 39.46 10.76 -19.99
C ASP A 446 38.58 9.90 -19.06
N ALA A 447 38.47 10.33 -17.81
CA ALA A 447 37.57 9.78 -16.81
C ALA A 447 36.41 10.75 -16.56
N PHE A 448 35.21 10.19 -16.53
CA PHE A 448 33.96 10.92 -16.34
C PHE A 448 33.29 10.46 -15.04
N GLY A 449 32.71 11.40 -14.33
CA GLY A 449 31.84 11.16 -13.19
C GLY A 449 30.43 11.61 -13.52
N TYR A 450 29.46 10.70 -13.32
CA TYR A 450 28.04 11.05 -13.35
C TYR A 450 27.35 10.44 -12.14
N GLY A 451 26.54 11.22 -11.43
CA GLY A 451 25.79 10.73 -10.29
C GLY A 451 24.65 11.64 -9.89
N GLN A 452 23.73 11.11 -9.09
CA GLN A 452 22.59 11.83 -8.58
C GLN A 452 22.24 11.38 -7.16
N VAL A 453 21.94 12.35 -6.32
CA VAL A 453 21.20 12.18 -5.08
C VAL A 453 19.79 12.71 -5.34
N LYS A 454 18.77 11.86 -5.14
CA LYS A 454 17.37 12.20 -5.37
C LYS A 454 16.53 11.79 -4.18
N THR A 455 15.82 12.74 -3.57
CA THR A 455 14.87 12.47 -2.48
C THR A 455 13.46 12.74 -2.95
N ALA A 456 12.69 11.67 -3.16
CA ALA A 456 11.29 11.72 -3.58
C ALA A 456 10.34 11.64 -2.39
N VAL A 457 9.21 12.33 -2.46
CA VAL A 457 8.15 12.32 -1.46
C VAL A 457 6.99 11.48 -1.97
N LYS A 458 6.60 10.47 -1.18
CA LYS A 458 5.42 9.65 -1.48
C LYS A 458 4.16 10.37 -0.98
N LEU A 459 3.36 10.89 -1.91
CA LEU A 459 2.10 11.58 -1.63
C LEU A 459 0.90 10.62 -1.80
N GLY A 460 0.69 9.74 -0.82
CA GLY A 460 -0.47 8.84 -0.80
C GLY A 460 -0.57 7.92 -2.02
N LYS A 461 -1.71 7.97 -2.72
CA LYS A 461 -2.02 7.15 -3.92
C LYS A 461 -1.76 7.89 -5.25
N LEU A 462 -1.13 9.07 -5.24
CA LEU A 462 -0.88 9.81 -6.48
C LEU A 462 0.09 9.04 -7.38
N PRO A 463 -0.13 9.02 -8.71
CA PRO A 463 0.75 8.32 -9.66
C PRO A 463 2.07 9.05 -9.93
N PHE A 464 2.30 10.19 -9.25
CA PHE A 464 3.48 11.02 -9.38
C PHE A 464 4.11 11.32 -8.01
N GLN A 465 5.42 11.47 -7.99
CA GLN A 465 6.22 11.74 -6.80
C GLN A 465 7.04 13.01 -7.03
N PRO A 466 6.76 14.10 -6.30
CA PRO A 466 7.64 15.25 -6.30
C PRO A 466 8.96 14.86 -5.63
N TYR A 467 10.05 15.44 -6.10
CA TYR A 467 11.36 15.14 -5.58
C TYR A 467 12.28 16.36 -5.65
N ILE A 468 13.29 16.36 -4.79
CA ILE A 468 14.46 17.23 -4.91
C ILE A 468 15.64 16.39 -5.36
N SER A 469 16.53 16.95 -6.18
CA SER A 469 17.72 16.24 -6.63
C SER A 469 18.95 17.14 -6.72
N MET A 470 20.11 16.51 -6.54
CA MET A 470 21.41 17.06 -6.83
C MET A 470 22.12 16.09 -7.77
N ARG A 471 22.42 16.51 -9.00
CA ARG A 471 23.28 15.77 -9.93
C ARG A 471 24.69 16.32 -9.90
N PHE A 472 25.65 15.44 -10.14
CA PHE A 472 27.04 15.76 -10.40
C PHE A 472 27.42 15.21 -11.77
N VAL A 473 27.99 16.05 -12.61
CA VAL A 473 28.51 15.68 -13.94
C VAL A 473 29.87 16.33 -14.12
N GLY A 474 30.85 15.59 -14.58
CA GLY A 474 32.06 16.20 -15.14
C GLY A 474 33.19 15.24 -15.46
N ASP A 475 34.24 15.80 -16.01
CA ASP A 475 35.45 15.12 -16.46
C ASP A 475 36.67 15.49 -15.60
N VAL A 476 37.67 14.61 -15.56
CA VAL A 476 38.86 14.79 -14.70
C VAL A 476 39.85 15.78 -15.31
N ARG A 477 39.96 15.85 -16.65
CA ARG A 477 40.96 16.71 -17.30
C ARG A 477 40.48 18.13 -17.60
N GLY A 478 39.17 18.41 -17.52
CA GLY A 478 38.60 19.68 -17.96
C GLY A 478 38.80 19.96 -19.46
N THR A 479 39.17 18.92 -20.23
CA THR A 479 39.66 19.05 -21.62
C THR A 479 38.58 18.91 -22.67
N THR A 480 37.36 18.52 -22.27
CA THR A 480 36.22 18.40 -23.19
C THR A 480 35.45 19.71 -23.38
N GLY A 481 36.08 20.86 -23.16
CA GLY A 481 35.50 22.17 -23.46
C GLY A 481 35.23 22.32 -24.97
N ALA A 482 33.95 22.49 -25.34
CA ALA A 482 33.59 22.83 -26.71
C ALA A 482 34.23 24.18 -27.10
N THR A 483 35.12 24.14 -28.08
CA THR A 483 35.53 25.33 -28.84
C THR A 483 34.73 25.35 -30.14
N LEU A 484 34.57 26.52 -30.77
CA LEU A 484 33.96 26.65 -32.11
C LEU A 484 34.61 25.71 -33.15
N SER A 485 35.86 25.30 -32.92
CA SER A 485 36.65 24.42 -33.78
C SER A 485 36.71 22.94 -33.35
N ASN A 486 36.17 22.57 -32.18
CA ASN A 486 36.16 21.19 -31.68
C ASN A 486 34.96 20.97 -30.74
N PRO A 487 33.79 20.54 -31.27
CA PRO A 487 32.61 20.28 -30.46
C PRO A 487 32.78 18.94 -29.72
N ALA A 488 33.42 18.99 -28.56
CA ALA A 488 33.43 17.87 -27.63
C ALA A 488 32.02 17.62 -27.05
N PRO A 489 31.73 16.42 -26.51
CA PRO A 489 30.39 16.08 -26.04
C PRO A 489 29.96 17.02 -24.91
N GLN A 490 28.99 17.89 -25.21
CA GLN A 490 28.56 18.92 -24.26
C GLN A 490 28.11 18.28 -22.95
N TYR A 491 27.41 17.14 -23.03
CA TYR A 491 26.90 16.42 -21.86
C TYR A 491 27.94 15.79 -20.94
N LEU A 492 29.12 15.46 -21.44
CA LEU A 492 30.21 14.91 -20.62
C LEU A 492 31.10 16.01 -20.03
N SER A 493 31.08 17.19 -20.62
CA SER A 493 31.98 18.32 -20.32
C SER A 493 31.42 19.35 -19.34
N GLU A 494 30.18 19.17 -18.87
CA GLU A 494 29.44 20.22 -18.15
C GLU A 494 30.09 20.62 -16.84
N SER A 495 30.88 19.73 -16.22
CA SER A 495 31.61 19.96 -14.97
C SER A 495 30.84 20.86 -14.00
N SER A 496 29.65 20.36 -13.63
CA SER A 496 28.62 21.08 -12.88
C SER A 496 27.95 20.23 -11.81
N PHE A 497 27.55 20.89 -10.72
CA PHE A 497 26.50 20.41 -9.84
C PHE A 497 25.16 20.98 -10.32
N ILE A 498 24.13 20.14 -10.41
CA ILE A 498 22.80 20.58 -10.85
C ILE A 498 21.82 20.33 -9.71
N PHE A 499 21.24 21.38 -9.18
CA PHE A 499 20.22 21.31 -8.14
C PHE A 499 18.86 21.49 -8.80
N GLY A 500 17.93 20.58 -8.53
CA GLY A 500 16.63 20.62 -9.18
C GLY A 500 15.48 20.15 -8.30
N VAL A 501 14.31 20.69 -8.60
CA VAL A 501 13.03 20.22 -8.09
C VAL A 501 12.26 19.63 -9.26
N GLY A 502 11.74 18.43 -9.07
CA GLY A 502 11.10 17.70 -10.15
C GLY A 502 9.94 16.85 -9.71
N VAL A 503 9.33 16.21 -10.68
CA VAL A 503 8.26 15.24 -10.50
C VAL A 503 8.54 14.03 -11.39
N ALA A 504 8.35 12.84 -10.85
CA ALA A 504 8.49 11.59 -11.59
C ALA A 504 7.23 10.74 -11.42
N SER A 505 6.81 10.03 -12.46
CA SER A 505 5.77 9.02 -12.35
C SER A 505 6.27 7.84 -11.52
N ILE A 506 5.33 7.09 -10.94
CA ILE A 506 5.63 5.74 -10.47
C ILE A 506 5.91 4.88 -11.73
N PRO A 507 6.94 4.01 -11.72
CA PRO A 507 7.23 3.15 -12.87
C PRO A 507 6.02 2.28 -13.22
N TRP A 508 5.60 2.32 -14.49
CA TRP A 508 4.50 1.52 -15.03
C TRP A 508 5.02 0.66 -16.19
N HIS A 509 4.95 -0.67 -16.06
CA HIS A 509 5.54 -1.63 -17.01
C HIS A 509 7.02 -1.37 -17.37
N GLY A 510 7.78 -0.78 -16.45
CA GLY A 510 9.19 -0.41 -16.67
C GLY A 510 9.40 1.00 -17.24
N VAL A 511 8.33 1.72 -17.58
CA VAL A 511 8.36 3.10 -18.09
C VAL A 511 8.22 4.11 -16.95
N THR A 512 9.06 5.13 -16.94
CA THR A 512 9.02 6.25 -15.99
C THR A 512 9.11 7.56 -16.75
N GLY A 513 8.10 8.43 -16.59
CA GLY A 513 8.16 9.81 -17.06
C GLY A 513 8.65 10.73 -15.95
N TRP A 514 9.47 11.72 -16.28
CA TRP A 514 9.98 12.67 -15.28
C TRP A 514 10.25 14.05 -15.88
N PHE A 515 10.18 15.06 -15.03
CA PHE A 515 10.54 16.44 -15.34
C PHE A 515 11.23 17.07 -14.15
N GLU A 516 12.20 17.95 -14.41
CA GLU A 516 12.98 18.66 -13.42
C GLU A 516 13.30 20.07 -13.88
N ALA A 517 13.08 21.03 -12.98
CA ALA A 517 13.52 22.41 -13.14
C ALA A 517 14.59 22.69 -12.08
N GLY A 518 15.72 23.24 -12.51
CA GLY A 518 16.86 23.45 -11.63
C GLY A 518 17.84 24.47 -12.14
N GLU A 519 18.99 24.52 -11.47
CA GLU A 519 20.11 25.38 -11.81
C GLU A 519 21.40 24.56 -11.80
N ALA A 520 22.25 24.80 -12.81
CA ALA A 520 23.58 24.23 -12.93
C ALA A 520 24.62 25.22 -12.39
N VAL A 521 25.48 24.73 -11.51
CA VAL A 521 26.61 25.43 -10.91
C VAL A 521 27.91 24.80 -11.41
N LYS A 522 28.63 25.51 -12.27
CA LYS A 522 29.94 25.07 -12.82
C LYS A 522 31.03 25.14 -11.74
N TYR A 523 31.91 24.15 -11.67
CA TYR A 523 32.98 24.08 -10.66
C TYR A 523 34.42 24.15 -11.20
N LEU A 524 34.64 24.11 -12.53
CA LEU A 524 35.98 24.27 -13.12
C LEU A 524 36.28 25.73 -13.50
N THR A 525 37.50 26.19 -13.17
CA THR A 525 37.90 27.60 -12.97
C THR A 525 38.37 28.40 -14.19
N ASP A 526 38.46 27.81 -15.38
CA ASP A 526 39.15 28.44 -16.53
C ASP A 526 38.25 29.32 -17.43
N ARG A 527 37.06 29.73 -16.95
CA ARG A 527 36.16 30.65 -17.68
C ARG A 527 35.73 31.84 -16.81
N LYS A 528 35.43 32.98 -17.44
CA LYS A 528 35.04 34.24 -16.75
C LYS A 528 33.71 34.18 -15.98
N ASP A 529 32.98 33.06 -16.05
CA ASP A 529 31.64 32.81 -15.51
C ASP A 529 31.62 31.75 -14.38
N VAL A 530 32.75 31.50 -13.71
CA VAL A 530 32.83 30.55 -12.59
C VAL A 530 31.96 31.04 -11.43
N GLY A 531 31.02 30.20 -10.98
CA GLY A 531 30.01 30.53 -9.98
C GLY A 531 28.66 31.00 -10.54
N ALA A 532 28.51 31.15 -11.86
CA ALA A 532 27.22 31.47 -12.47
C ALA A 532 26.25 30.27 -12.35
N MET A 533 25.14 30.48 -11.63
CA MET A 533 23.96 29.63 -11.66
C MET A 533 23.25 29.84 -12.99
N ILE A 534 23.15 28.79 -13.81
CA ILE A 534 22.47 28.84 -15.10
C ILE A 534 21.23 27.95 -15.03
N PRO A 535 20.04 28.43 -15.44
CA PRO A 535 18.83 27.61 -15.48
C PRO A 535 19.02 26.32 -16.29
N ASP A 536 18.53 25.21 -15.75
CA ASP A 536 18.62 23.88 -16.33
C ASP A 536 17.28 23.16 -16.20
N TYR A 537 16.58 22.99 -17.32
CA TYR A 537 15.31 22.27 -17.40
C TYR A 537 15.54 20.96 -18.13
N ARG A 538 15.13 19.86 -17.50
CA ARG A 538 15.28 18.51 -18.01
C ARG A 538 13.98 17.75 -17.90
N GLY A 539 13.72 16.87 -18.85
CA GLY A 539 12.55 16.00 -18.77
C GLY A 539 12.67 14.87 -19.75
N GLY A 540 12.01 13.76 -19.47
CA GLY A 540 12.21 12.58 -20.29
C GLY A 540 11.35 11.39 -19.91
N ILE A 541 11.52 10.35 -20.72
CA ILE A 541 10.93 9.03 -20.52
C ILE A 541 12.08 8.04 -20.45
N ALA A 542 12.10 7.25 -19.39
CA ALA A 542 13.04 6.15 -19.20
C ALA A 542 12.30 4.82 -19.24
N TYR A 543 12.80 3.84 -19.98
CA TYR A 543 12.34 2.46 -19.97
C TYR A 543 13.48 1.54 -19.61
N GLY A 544 13.29 0.71 -18.59
CA GLY A 544 14.30 -0.26 -18.17
C GLY A 544 13.66 -1.61 -17.87
N LYS A 545 14.20 -2.68 -18.45
CA LYS A 545 13.75 -4.05 -18.16
C LYS A 545 14.87 -5.06 -18.31
N GLY A 546 14.91 -6.00 -17.38
CA GLY A 546 15.82 -7.14 -17.43
C GLY A 546 15.05 -8.46 -17.42
N PHE A 547 15.62 -9.45 -18.10
CA PHE A 547 15.06 -10.77 -18.33
C PHE A 547 16.09 -11.84 -17.99
N GLY A 548 15.61 -12.99 -17.52
CA GLY A 548 16.46 -14.12 -17.17
C GLY A 548 17.27 -13.89 -15.90
N HIS A 549 18.51 -14.36 -15.91
CA HIS A 549 19.34 -14.48 -14.72
C HIS A 549 20.24 -13.26 -14.54
N LEU A 550 19.71 -12.16 -14.02
CA LEU A 550 20.48 -10.92 -13.80
C LEU A 550 21.48 -11.02 -12.64
N MET A 551 22.28 -9.96 -12.47
CA MET A 551 23.35 -9.91 -11.50
C MET A 551 22.80 -10.00 -10.06
N GLY A 552 23.29 -10.95 -9.27
CA GLY A 552 22.73 -11.26 -7.95
C GLY A 552 21.68 -12.38 -7.94
N GLY A 553 21.24 -12.86 -9.12
CA GLY A 553 20.41 -14.05 -9.28
C GLY A 553 21.21 -15.34 -9.51
N ASN A 554 20.51 -16.38 -9.96
CA ASN A 554 21.08 -17.69 -10.29
C ASN A 554 21.98 -17.63 -11.54
N LYS A 555 22.70 -18.73 -11.84
CA LYS A 555 23.46 -18.85 -13.10
C LYS A 555 22.51 -18.97 -14.30
N GLY A 556 22.90 -18.44 -15.46
CA GLY A 556 22.14 -18.61 -16.69
C GLY A 556 22.17 -17.39 -17.63
N PRO A 557 21.48 -17.47 -18.78
CA PRO A 557 21.42 -16.38 -19.74
C PRO A 557 20.60 -15.21 -19.20
N PHE A 558 20.93 -14.00 -19.67
CA PHE A 558 20.17 -12.80 -19.38
C PHE A 558 20.13 -11.83 -20.56
N PHE A 559 19.13 -10.97 -20.54
CA PHE A 559 19.03 -9.81 -21.41
C PHE A 559 18.59 -8.61 -20.58
N GLU A 560 19.21 -7.45 -20.79
CA GLU A 560 18.78 -6.18 -20.20
C GLU A 560 18.72 -5.09 -21.27
N THR A 561 17.70 -4.25 -21.17
CA THR A 561 17.47 -3.10 -22.04
C THR A 561 17.20 -1.87 -21.17
N ASN A 562 17.89 -0.77 -21.50
CA ASN A 562 17.68 0.55 -20.92
C ASN A 562 17.59 1.56 -22.07
N GLU A 563 16.46 2.26 -22.13
CA GLU A 563 16.13 3.22 -23.18
C GLU A 563 15.76 4.55 -22.51
N ASP A 564 16.42 5.64 -22.86
CA ASP A 564 16.23 6.96 -22.25
C ASP A 564 16.02 8.00 -23.34
N ALA A 565 14.89 8.70 -23.29
CA ALA A 565 14.60 9.89 -24.09
C ALA A 565 14.64 11.12 -23.18
N VAL A 566 15.59 12.02 -23.37
CA VAL A 566 15.85 13.13 -22.43
C VAL A 566 15.99 14.45 -23.17
N PHE A 567 15.12 15.40 -22.84
CA PHE A 567 15.25 16.80 -23.19
C PHE A 567 16.17 17.52 -22.21
N VAL A 568 17.05 18.39 -22.71
CA VAL A 568 17.95 19.23 -21.91
C VAL A 568 17.98 20.65 -22.47
N SER A 569 17.51 21.63 -21.69
CA SER A 569 17.46 23.04 -22.15
C SER A 569 18.85 23.62 -22.42
N ARG A 570 19.85 23.26 -21.60
CA ARG A 570 21.22 23.78 -21.73
C ARG A 570 21.98 23.27 -22.96
N PHE A 571 21.52 22.20 -23.60
CA PHE A 571 22.05 21.73 -24.89
C PHE A 571 21.28 22.35 -26.04
N GLN A 572 21.10 23.67 -26.04
CA GLN A 572 20.35 24.37 -27.11
C GLN A 572 18.93 23.78 -27.31
N ASN A 573 18.28 23.37 -26.21
CA ASN A 573 16.97 22.70 -26.23
C ASN A 573 16.96 21.42 -27.08
N ASP A 574 17.95 20.55 -26.85
CA ASP A 574 18.09 19.28 -27.55
C ASP A 574 17.36 18.13 -26.86
N LEU A 575 17.03 17.11 -27.64
CA LEU A 575 16.38 15.87 -27.24
C LEU A 575 17.30 14.71 -27.61
N LEU A 576 17.81 14.03 -26.60
CA LEU A 576 18.71 12.90 -26.74
C LEU A 576 17.96 11.59 -26.54
N LEU A 577 18.19 10.63 -27.42
CA LEU A 577 17.74 9.25 -27.31
C LEU A 577 18.96 8.36 -27.08
N TYR A 578 18.95 7.64 -25.98
CA TYR A 578 20.00 6.71 -25.58
C TYR A 578 19.43 5.31 -25.43
N SER A 579 20.08 4.34 -26.07
CA SER A 579 19.71 2.92 -26.03
C SER A 579 20.91 2.10 -25.55
N GLN A 580 20.70 1.26 -24.55
CA GLN A 580 21.71 0.33 -24.03
C GLN A 580 21.08 -1.04 -23.84
N ASN A 581 21.52 -1.99 -24.67
CA ASN A 581 21.07 -3.36 -24.62
C ASN A 581 22.26 -4.28 -24.34
N ARG A 582 22.09 -5.23 -23.41
CA ARG A 582 23.11 -6.23 -23.09
C ARG A 582 22.51 -7.62 -23.06
N ALA A 583 23.10 -8.53 -23.82
CA ALA A 583 22.79 -9.96 -23.79
C ALA A 583 24.01 -10.72 -23.29
N GLY A 584 23.82 -11.67 -22.39
CA GLY A 584 24.96 -12.34 -21.77
C GLY A 584 24.62 -13.53 -20.90
N TYR A 585 25.61 -13.94 -20.11
CA TYR A 585 25.53 -15.09 -19.22
C TYR A 585 26.04 -14.74 -17.82
N SER A 586 25.30 -15.20 -16.82
CA SER A 586 25.62 -15.10 -15.40
C SER A 586 26.32 -16.34 -14.88
N PHE A 587 27.49 -16.11 -14.30
CA PHE A 587 28.25 -17.16 -13.65
C PHE A 587 27.75 -17.38 -12.21
N PRO A 588 27.87 -18.61 -11.69
CA PRO A 588 27.53 -18.90 -10.31
C PRO A 588 28.35 -18.04 -9.35
N ARG A 589 27.74 -17.69 -8.22
CA ARG A 589 28.43 -16.99 -7.14
C ARG A 589 29.37 -17.96 -6.42
N SER A 590 30.62 -17.57 -6.23
CA SER A 590 31.59 -18.36 -5.45
C SER A 590 31.23 -18.36 -3.97
N GLU A 591 31.77 -19.32 -3.22
CA GLU A 591 31.66 -19.36 -1.75
C GLU A 591 32.26 -18.11 -1.09
N SER A 592 33.36 -17.59 -1.66
CA SER A 592 33.97 -16.32 -1.25
C SER A 592 33.11 -15.09 -1.58
N GLY A 593 32.01 -15.26 -2.31
CA GLY A 593 31.04 -14.21 -2.62
C GLY A 593 31.31 -13.43 -3.91
N PHE A 594 32.31 -13.82 -4.70
CA PHE A 594 32.57 -13.28 -6.03
C PHE A 594 31.47 -13.70 -7.01
N GLN A 595 31.02 -12.78 -7.86
CA GLN A 595 30.06 -13.09 -8.92
C GLN A 595 30.39 -12.25 -10.15
N ALA A 596 30.30 -12.85 -11.34
CA ALA A 596 30.60 -12.19 -12.61
C ALA A 596 29.53 -12.47 -13.66
N GLN A 597 29.48 -11.58 -14.65
CA GLN A 597 28.71 -11.72 -15.87
C GLN A 597 29.56 -11.35 -17.06
N PHE A 598 29.45 -12.15 -18.11
CA PHE A 598 29.92 -11.79 -19.44
C PHE A 598 28.73 -11.34 -20.28
N PHE A 599 28.90 -10.30 -21.08
CA PHE A 599 27.85 -9.78 -21.94
C PHE A 599 28.40 -9.17 -23.23
N TRP A 600 27.53 -9.07 -24.22
CA TRP A 600 27.73 -8.29 -25.42
C TRP A 600 26.86 -7.03 -25.37
N ASN A 601 27.45 -5.88 -25.64
CA ASN A 601 26.76 -4.59 -25.66
C ASN A 601 26.21 -4.29 -27.06
N PHE A 602 25.04 -3.68 -27.11
CA PHE A 602 24.44 -3.05 -28.28
C PHE A 602 23.89 -1.70 -27.84
N ASN A 603 24.65 -0.64 -28.09
CA ASN A 603 24.28 0.70 -27.67
C ASN A 603 24.07 1.60 -28.89
N GLY A 604 23.13 2.52 -28.77
CA GLY A 604 22.85 3.55 -29.76
C GLY A 604 22.61 4.88 -29.09
N THR A 605 22.99 5.96 -29.76
CA THR A 605 22.64 7.32 -29.34
C THR A 605 22.29 8.13 -30.58
N THR A 606 21.25 8.95 -30.49
CA THR A 606 20.89 9.95 -31.49
C THR A 606 20.32 11.18 -30.80
N ASP A 607 20.46 12.34 -31.40
CA ASP A 607 19.89 13.60 -30.93
C ASP A 607 19.08 14.29 -32.04
N ARG A 608 18.37 15.36 -31.67
CA ARG A 608 17.59 16.16 -32.63
C ARG A 608 18.47 17.14 -33.41
N LEU A 609 19.56 17.61 -32.81
CA LEU A 609 20.49 18.56 -33.43
C LEU A 609 21.49 17.91 -34.39
N HIS A 610 21.42 16.59 -34.56
CA HIS A 610 22.29 15.80 -35.40
C HIS A 610 23.78 15.97 -35.07
N GLN A 611 24.14 16.24 -33.82
CA GLN A 611 25.54 16.47 -33.45
C GLN A 611 26.34 15.17 -33.56
N TYR A 612 27.51 15.20 -34.21
CA TYR A 612 28.28 13.98 -34.47
C TYR A 612 28.52 13.15 -33.19
N TRP A 613 28.82 13.81 -32.07
CA TRP A 613 29.14 13.13 -30.81
C TRP A 613 27.92 12.46 -30.16
N ALA A 614 26.71 12.88 -30.50
CA ALA A 614 25.44 12.33 -30.01
C ALA A 614 24.80 11.33 -30.98
N ASN A 615 25.42 11.05 -32.13
CA ASN A 615 24.90 10.15 -33.16
C ASN A 615 25.90 9.02 -33.45
N PHE A 616 25.78 7.92 -32.72
CA PHE A 616 26.63 6.76 -32.94
C PHE A 616 25.97 5.47 -32.48
N VAL A 617 26.48 4.36 -33.02
CA VAL A 617 26.20 3.01 -32.53
C VAL A 617 27.50 2.37 -32.07
N GLU A 618 27.45 1.60 -31.00
CA GLU A 618 28.62 0.86 -30.50
C GLU A 618 28.23 -0.54 -30.05
N SER A 619 29.13 -1.49 -30.28
CA SER A 619 28.92 -2.88 -29.90
C SER A 619 30.24 -3.54 -29.53
N GLY A 620 30.17 -4.50 -28.61
CA GLY A 620 31.35 -5.28 -28.22
C GLY A 620 31.20 -5.97 -26.86
N PRO A 621 32.16 -6.85 -26.54
CA PRO A 621 32.13 -7.64 -25.32
C PRO A 621 32.40 -6.81 -24.07
N GLY A 622 31.85 -7.26 -22.96
CA GLY A 622 32.09 -6.70 -21.65
C GLY A 622 31.98 -7.75 -20.55
N VAL A 623 32.62 -7.45 -19.44
CA VAL A 623 32.54 -8.21 -18.19
C VAL A 623 32.16 -7.26 -17.09
N ARG A 624 31.24 -7.69 -16.22
CA ARG A 624 30.95 -7.00 -14.96
C ARG A 624 30.99 -7.97 -13.81
N PHE A 625 31.48 -7.51 -12.67
CA PHE A 625 31.68 -8.37 -11.52
C PHE A 625 31.50 -7.62 -10.20
N ARG A 626 31.27 -8.42 -9.15
CA ARG A 626 31.29 -8.00 -7.76
C ARG A 626 32.34 -8.81 -7.01
N ALA A 627 33.26 -8.14 -6.35
CA ALA A 627 34.29 -8.79 -5.54
C ALA A 627 33.80 -9.06 -4.10
N PRO A 628 34.42 -10.02 -3.38
CA PRO A 628 34.20 -10.22 -1.95
C PRO A 628 34.40 -8.91 -1.16
N GLY A 629 33.55 -8.66 -0.17
CA GLY A 629 33.62 -7.45 0.67
C GLY A 629 33.04 -6.17 0.07
N MET A 630 32.70 -6.15 -1.23
CA MET A 630 32.05 -4.98 -1.84
C MET A 630 30.58 -4.86 -1.42
N PRO A 631 30.05 -3.64 -1.25
CA PRO A 631 28.61 -3.43 -1.04
C PRO A 631 27.79 -4.09 -2.16
N LYS A 632 26.64 -4.68 -1.81
CA LYS A 632 25.70 -5.25 -2.82
C LYS A 632 25.27 -4.23 -3.88
N SER A 633 25.28 -2.96 -3.52
CA SER A 633 24.96 -1.82 -4.39
C SER A 633 26.06 -1.45 -5.39
N MET A 634 27.23 -2.10 -5.35
CA MET A 634 28.38 -1.78 -6.19
C MET A 634 28.65 -2.87 -7.23
N LEU A 635 29.07 -2.45 -8.42
CA LEU A 635 29.44 -3.32 -9.53
C LEU A 635 30.58 -2.70 -10.34
N PHE A 636 31.61 -3.48 -10.68
CA PHE A 636 32.65 -3.06 -11.61
C PHE A 636 32.33 -3.58 -13.00
N SER A 637 32.66 -2.80 -14.02
CA SER A 637 32.50 -3.21 -15.41
C SER A 637 33.66 -2.76 -16.27
N VAL A 638 34.03 -3.62 -17.22
CA VAL A 638 34.99 -3.34 -18.28
C VAL A 638 34.36 -3.78 -19.59
N SER A 639 34.40 -2.93 -20.61
CA SER A 639 33.87 -3.21 -21.94
C SER A 639 34.87 -2.78 -23.01
N ILE A 640 34.98 -3.58 -24.07
CA ILE A 640 35.77 -3.26 -25.25
C ILE A 640 34.76 -3.05 -26.37
N LEU A 641 34.65 -1.83 -26.86
CA LEU A 641 33.60 -1.42 -27.78
C LEU A 641 34.21 -0.96 -29.09
N ARG A 642 33.56 -1.33 -30.19
CA ARG A 642 33.78 -0.73 -31.50
C ARG A 642 32.54 0.05 -31.87
N GLY A 643 32.71 1.31 -32.23
CA GLY A 643 31.60 2.17 -32.59
C GLY A 643 31.80 2.90 -33.91
N VAL A 644 30.69 3.33 -34.46
CA VAL A 644 30.58 4.04 -35.72
C VAL A 644 29.66 5.23 -35.51
N TYR A 645 30.11 6.40 -35.94
CA TYR A 645 29.28 7.60 -35.97
C TYR A 645 28.27 7.51 -37.11
N THR A 646 26.98 7.65 -36.79
CA THR A 646 25.90 7.62 -37.79
C THR A 646 25.70 8.98 -38.46
N ASN A 647 26.15 10.07 -37.82
CA ASN A 647 26.39 11.34 -38.47
C ASN A 647 27.88 11.72 -38.37
N ASN A 648 28.48 12.09 -39.51
CA ASN A 648 29.87 12.53 -39.60
C ASN A 648 30.02 13.97 -40.09
N GLU A 649 28.90 14.69 -40.28
CA GLU A 649 28.92 16.13 -40.51
C GLU A 649 29.63 16.82 -39.33
N ASP A 650 30.60 17.68 -39.64
CA ASP A 650 31.44 18.37 -38.66
C ASP A 650 32.15 17.47 -37.63
N ASN A 651 32.36 16.19 -37.93
CA ASN A 651 33.11 15.27 -37.06
C ASN A 651 34.62 15.53 -37.18
N PRO A 652 35.30 16.08 -36.15
CA PRO A 652 36.75 16.29 -36.19
C PRO A 652 37.54 14.99 -35.98
N ARG A 653 36.84 13.84 -35.84
CA ARG A 653 37.41 12.52 -35.57
C ARG A 653 37.11 11.57 -36.73
N ARG A 654 37.68 10.36 -36.65
CA ARG A 654 37.42 9.31 -37.64
C ARG A 654 35.98 8.79 -37.51
N PRO A 655 35.35 8.34 -38.61
CA PRO A 655 33.99 7.77 -38.57
C PRO A 655 33.82 6.54 -37.68
N ASN A 656 34.91 5.84 -37.41
CA ASN A 656 34.94 4.68 -36.53
C ASN A 656 35.84 4.96 -35.32
N PHE A 657 35.50 4.40 -34.18
CA PHE A 657 36.31 4.47 -32.97
C PHE A 657 36.34 3.13 -32.24
N PHE A 658 37.39 2.96 -31.43
CA PHE A 658 37.47 1.92 -30.42
C PHE A 658 37.40 2.57 -29.04
N ASP A 659 36.73 1.91 -28.10
CA ASP A 659 36.59 2.38 -26.73
C ASP A 659 36.73 1.22 -25.73
N LEU A 660 37.86 1.18 -25.02
CA LEU A 660 37.96 0.52 -23.73
C LEU A 660 37.30 1.42 -22.66
N ARG A 661 36.19 0.93 -22.10
CA ARG A 661 35.45 1.58 -21.02
C ARG A 661 35.58 0.77 -19.74
N ALA A 662 36.08 1.38 -18.68
CA ALA A 662 36.23 0.74 -17.38
C ALA A 662 35.71 1.64 -16.27
N GLY A 663 34.85 1.12 -15.41
CA GLY A 663 34.23 1.93 -14.36
C GLY A 663 33.48 1.10 -13.34
N PHE A 664 32.79 1.79 -12.43
CA PHE A 664 31.91 1.13 -11.48
C PHE A 664 30.57 1.84 -11.39
N TRP A 665 29.53 1.05 -11.16
CA TRP A 665 28.20 1.50 -10.81
C TRP A 665 28.02 1.35 -9.30
N TYR A 666 27.55 2.39 -8.64
CA TYR A 666 27.15 2.34 -7.24
C TYR A 666 25.75 2.93 -7.10
N ALA A 667 24.78 2.16 -6.62
CA ALA A 667 23.42 2.66 -6.41
C ALA A 667 22.75 2.05 -5.18
N PHE A 668 22.18 2.90 -4.33
CA PHE A 668 21.35 2.46 -3.21
C PHE A 668 20.12 3.36 -3.05
N THR A 669 19.10 2.84 -2.38
CA THR A 669 17.92 3.61 -1.99
C THR A 669 17.66 3.38 -0.51
N ARG A 670 17.35 4.45 0.22
CA ARG A 670 16.97 4.45 1.63
C ARG A 670 15.61 5.09 1.85
#